data_AF-A0AA36HXZ5-F1
#
_entry.id   AF-A0AA36HXZ5-F1
#
_cell.length_a   1.000
_cell.length_b   1.000
_cell.length_c   1.000
_cell.angle_alpha   90.00
_cell.angle_beta   90.00
_cell.angle_gamma   90.00
#
_symmetry.space_group_name_H-M   'P 1'
#
loop_
_entity.id
_entity.type
_entity.pdbx_description
1 polymer ?
#
loop_
_entity_poly.entity_id
_entity_poly.type
_entity_poly.pdbx_seq_one_letter_code
_entity_poly.pdbx_strand_id
1 'polypeptide(L)'
;MAMMRTRTKSRGWQACDATVPAVGSGQESLVAAAQDFARGVPGLKDSILAKRHPLHAGVARRAGAAQEDRLDLEEVVAEAKRVVDNGTLKDMQVVMRRVQLVDPAGKWKVWVNEPELEKQLRKFVAEAKAAKTALEEDLLLARQQRKTGQRQVESAQEQEAMAVRRLARAATVLETAEDSGNATKVQEAKEEVEKAERKVQEAERKVERAERKVERAKREVQEAKKEVEKAEKEVKEAKASGRTKESEASASSSLKWVVDAKDTAFANELRMAQPLTALDCADENFTDVESAEDAGIEIFPLNASLDPKEAKPWLFVRKQQREVWQAAFNASQDVVVTGSPGIGKSFSMSFLFRDLMKAKKTFVFEARRWNMVYLFKPRTDGTYEVGSMQLKDWEPAACDELRVPANYYVIDPGEAEKGGVCFVAAKTVICPSPDPQHLGEFKKLPKCKLYMAASSLQEAQCIVKYLRPNFDQNQVEELYRRFGGILRHLIGDPKEVEMARNATLSNQNLVRQVWTSGIIDQGRDLKPAHWLFQIVPENGCTSSRVEFVSEEALDLTIHEYEAELADLLTSFDPLAKPVLGVLYERFAHQVLCRGTLLLTRLANVTVPMFEMQLPQLDEEVVDGSIADLFTAATTGQLRYMRPRDVGLPVIDSCLAPVEDGVMTCFQITVSAKHSLDLVALENAARGLDIAKIVIYWVVPRDSFREFNRKQTFGPQLVFEQRVLSLAAPRNPFTEQEMQERLQKAELSKLTTGDEQLLKQEIDDLKLRYLVMKSFEEQDVKDIMNKVLKEGKRAKNQDPVALHAARAWDKIVACMAWTKKRGECKGTVGRWICFPLL
;
A
#
# COMPACT_ATOMS: atom_id res chain seq x y z
N MET A 1 19.51 -37.44 50.28
CA MET A 1 20.41 -38.61 50.37
C MET A 1 21.36 -38.60 49.17
N ALA A 2 22.29 -39.57 49.09
CA ALA A 2 23.49 -39.60 48.25
C ALA A 2 23.40 -39.18 46.75
N MET A 3 24.44 -38.43 46.32
CA MET A 3 25.32 -38.67 45.14
C MET A 3 24.74 -38.65 43.69
N MET A 4 25.50 -38.31 42.62
CA MET A 4 26.95 -38.05 42.46
C MET A 4 27.26 -37.01 41.35
N ARG A 5 28.45 -36.39 41.47
CA ARG A 5 29.46 -35.93 40.45
C ARG A 5 29.20 -36.24 38.95
N THR A 6 29.69 -35.54 37.91
CA THR A 6 30.49 -34.29 37.62
C THR A 6 30.40 -34.03 36.07
N ARG A 7 31.05 -33.09 35.34
CA ARG A 7 32.20 -32.17 35.55
C ARG A 7 32.11 -30.89 34.66
N THR A 8 33.12 -30.03 34.77
CA THR A 8 33.35 -28.68 34.20
C THR A 8 34.07 -28.58 32.83
N LYS A 9 33.79 -27.52 32.05
CA LYS A 9 34.72 -26.53 31.37
C LYS A 9 33.99 -25.84 30.19
N SER A 10 33.94 -24.52 29.93
CA SER A 10 34.62 -23.27 30.36
C SER A 10 35.75 -22.72 29.45
N ARG A 11 35.81 -21.36 29.36
CA ARG A 11 36.52 -20.44 28.42
C ARG A 11 35.67 -20.03 27.19
N GLY A 12 35.43 -18.74 26.87
CA GLY A 12 35.65 -17.48 27.61
C GLY A 12 36.52 -16.44 26.87
N TRP A 13 36.47 -15.18 27.34
CA TRP A 13 37.14 -13.95 26.82
C TRP A 13 36.50 -13.32 25.57
N GLN A 14 36.53 -11.99 25.37
CA GLN A 14 36.45 -10.85 26.33
C GLN A 14 36.01 -9.59 25.55
N ALA A 15 35.45 -8.58 26.23
CA ALA A 15 35.07 -7.31 25.61
C ALA A 15 36.24 -6.31 25.52
N CYS A 16 36.18 -5.41 24.53
CA CYS A 16 36.98 -4.18 24.47
C CYS A 16 36.10 -3.06 23.88
N ASP A 17 35.91 -1.97 24.62
CA ASP A 17 35.27 -0.76 24.10
C ASP A 17 36.23 0.04 23.21
N ALA A 18 35.71 0.64 22.14
CA ALA A 18 36.39 1.68 21.38
C ALA A 18 35.37 2.72 20.90
N THR A 19 35.56 3.97 21.31
CA THR A 19 34.72 5.10 20.90
C THR A 19 35.27 5.76 19.63
N VAL A 20 34.37 6.18 18.73
CA VAL A 20 34.71 7.01 17.55
C VAL A 20 33.66 8.13 17.44
N PRO A 21 34.06 9.41 17.29
CA PRO A 21 33.13 10.54 17.14
C PRO A 21 32.72 10.77 15.67
N ALA A 22 31.68 11.56 15.45
CA ALA A 22 31.15 11.86 14.11
C ALA A 22 31.63 13.23 13.56
N VAL A 23 32.51 13.19 12.55
CA VAL A 23 32.88 14.29 11.61
C VAL A 23 33.36 13.63 10.30
N GLY A 24 33.09 14.13 9.08
CA GLY A 24 32.18 15.21 8.69
C GLY A 24 32.65 15.98 7.44
N SER A 25 31.87 15.90 6.33
CA SER A 25 32.10 16.56 5.02
C SER A 25 33.32 16.08 4.19
N GLY A 26 33.31 16.39 2.89
CA GLY A 26 34.49 16.34 2.00
C GLY A 26 34.51 15.22 0.95
N GLN A 27 34.62 15.60 -0.34
CA GLN A 27 35.13 14.73 -1.40
C GLN A 27 36.66 14.91 -1.49
N GLU A 28 37.42 13.82 -1.72
CA GLU A 28 38.53 13.71 -2.70
C GLU A 28 39.42 12.47 -2.45
N SER A 29 40.34 12.19 -3.39
CA SER A 29 41.47 11.25 -3.28
C SER A 29 41.16 9.75 -3.03
N LEU A 30 40.99 8.99 -4.12
CA LEU A 30 40.95 7.52 -4.09
C LEU A 30 41.98 6.86 -5.05
N VAL A 31 43.24 7.28 -4.97
CA VAL A 31 44.36 6.74 -5.79
C VAL A 31 45.62 6.47 -4.94
N ALA A 32 45.53 5.59 -3.93
CA ALA A 32 46.69 5.20 -3.09
C ALA A 32 46.53 3.86 -2.31
N ALA A 33 45.96 2.80 -2.89
CA ALA A 33 45.66 1.56 -2.13
C ALA A 33 45.73 0.24 -2.93
N ALA A 34 46.62 0.11 -3.92
CA ALA A 34 46.64 -1.04 -4.86
C ALA A 34 48.03 -1.65 -5.15
N GLN A 35 48.99 -1.55 -4.21
CA GLN A 35 50.34 -2.13 -4.35
C GLN A 35 50.90 -2.68 -3.03
N ASP A 36 50.58 -3.93 -2.68
CA ASP A 36 51.51 -4.87 -2.00
C ASP A 36 50.86 -6.26 -1.76
N PHE A 37 50.64 -7.04 -2.83
CA PHE A 37 50.25 -8.47 -2.69
C PHE A 37 50.77 -9.38 -3.82
N ALA A 38 52.05 -9.25 -4.19
CA ALA A 38 52.67 -10.13 -5.20
C ALA A 38 54.21 -10.26 -5.03
N ARG A 39 54.67 -11.14 -4.11
CA ARG A 39 56.06 -11.65 -4.07
C ARG A 39 56.04 -13.12 -3.62
N GLY A 40 56.53 -14.06 -4.44
CA GLY A 40 56.22 -15.48 -4.21
C GLY A 40 57.03 -16.57 -4.95
N VAL A 41 58.29 -16.31 -5.31
CA VAL A 41 59.29 -17.31 -5.83
C VAL A 41 59.06 -17.81 -7.29
N PRO A 42 60.11 -18.15 -8.08
CA PRO A 42 60.04 -18.15 -9.56
C PRO A 42 60.47 -19.45 -10.28
N GLY A 43 60.36 -19.46 -11.62
CA GLY A 43 61.03 -20.46 -12.47
C GLY A 43 61.05 -20.11 -13.97
N LEU A 44 62.26 -20.02 -14.55
CA LEU A 44 62.70 -20.15 -15.97
C LEU A 44 61.79 -19.63 -17.12
N LYS A 45 62.24 -18.67 -17.95
CA LYS A 45 63.13 -18.81 -19.15
C LYS A 45 62.44 -19.52 -20.35
N ASP A 46 62.61 -19.10 -21.60
CA ASP A 46 63.46 -18.05 -22.23
C ASP A 46 62.82 -17.56 -23.56
N SER A 47 63.49 -16.64 -24.27
CA SER A 47 63.20 -16.09 -25.63
C SER A 47 62.52 -14.69 -25.66
N ILE A 48 63.25 -13.57 -25.64
CA ILE A 48 64.03 -12.95 -26.76
C ILE A 48 63.07 -12.29 -27.77
N LEU A 49 62.83 -10.96 -27.70
CA LEU A 49 63.58 -9.83 -28.34
C LEU A 49 63.32 -9.70 -29.85
N ALA A 50 63.15 -8.51 -30.48
CA ALA A 50 63.21 -7.11 -30.00
C ALA A 50 62.60 -6.11 -31.03
N LYS A 51 62.66 -4.79 -30.69
CA LYS A 51 62.40 -3.54 -31.46
C LYS A 51 60.98 -2.96 -31.25
N ARG A 52 60.72 -1.67 -30.93
CA ARG A 52 61.51 -0.40 -30.78
C ARG A 52 62.16 0.15 -32.08
N HIS A 53 62.06 1.44 -32.47
CA HIS A 53 61.55 2.65 -31.76
C HIS A 53 60.97 3.71 -32.79
N PRO A 54 60.92 5.06 -32.63
CA PRO A 54 59.68 5.85 -32.91
C PRO A 54 59.77 7.07 -33.89
N LEU A 55 58.71 7.91 -33.91
CA LEU A 55 58.58 9.30 -34.45
C LEU A 55 58.32 9.44 -35.97
N HIS A 56 57.73 10.54 -36.52
CA HIS A 56 57.22 11.82 -35.97
C HIS A 56 55.93 12.31 -36.72
N ALA A 57 55.42 13.53 -36.43
CA ALA A 57 54.07 14.03 -36.78
C ALA A 57 53.89 14.65 -38.19
N GLY A 58 52.64 14.83 -38.67
CA GLY A 58 52.35 15.49 -39.96
C GLY A 58 50.88 15.68 -40.42
N VAL A 59 50.11 16.58 -39.78
CA VAL A 59 48.96 17.39 -40.30
C VAL A 59 47.95 16.81 -41.34
N ALA A 60 46.76 16.45 -40.83
CA ALA A 60 45.39 16.66 -41.36
C ALA A 60 45.00 16.42 -42.85
N ARG A 61 43.99 15.54 -43.06
CA ARG A 61 42.67 15.86 -43.67
C ARG A 61 41.62 14.74 -43.49
N ARG A 62 40.36 15.06 -43.79
CA ARG A 62 39.13 14.28 -43.52
C ARG A 62 39.08 12.90 -44.17
N ALA A 63 38.78 11.86 -43.38
CA ALA A 63 37.98 10.69 -43.77
C ALA A 63 37.42 10.05 -42.47
N GLY A 64 36.26 9.38 -42.55
CA GLY A 64 35.69 8.64 -41.42
C GLY A 64 36.02 7.15 -41.50
N ALA A 65 36.30 6.52 -40.37
CA ALA A 65 36.42 5.07 -40.22
C ALA A 65 35.92 4.67 -38.81
N ALA A 66 35.31 3.48 -38.69
CA ALA A 66 34.91 2.94 -37.40
C ALA A 66 36.12 2.38 -36.64
N GLN A 67 36.04 2.37 -35.32
CA GLN A 67 37.01 1.70 -34.45
C GLN A 67 36.39 0.37 -33.99
N GLU A 68 37.00 -0.75 -34.36
CA GLU A 68 36.61 -2.08 -33.87
C GLU A 68 37.35 -2.39 -32.57
N ASP A 69 36.62 -2.43 -31.45
CA ASP A 69 37.16 -2.91 -30.18
C ASP A 69 37.27 -4.45 -30.21
N ARG A 70 38.49 -4.93 -30.45
CA ARG A 70 38.82 -6.35 -30.54
C ARG A 70 39.00 -6.96 -29.14
N LEU A 71 37.90 -7.47 -28.58
CA LEU A 71 37.91 -8.23 -27.33
C LEU A 71 38.86 -9.43 -27.38
N ASP A 72 39.54 -9.71 -26.26
CA ASP A 72 40.53 -10.77 -26.18
C ASP A 72 39.86 -12.16 -26.03
N LEU A 73 40.33 -13.13 -26.80
CA LEU A 73 39.65 -14.41 -26.97
C LEU A 73 39.82 -15.31 -25.74
N GLU A 74 40.93 -15.17 -25.01
CA GLU A 74 41.24 -16.00 -23.84
C GLU A 74 40.31 -15.68 -22.65
N GLU A 75 39.89 -14.43 -22.47
CA GLU A 75 38.95 -14.03 -21.42
C GLU A 75 37.56 -14.64 -21.65
N VAL A 76 37.08 -14.62 -22.90
CA VAL A 76 35.80 -15.24 -23.29
C VAL A 76 35.84 -16.76 -23.07
N VAL A 77 36.97 -17.42 -23.38
CA VAL A 77 37.15 -18.86 -23.16
C VAL A 77 37.23 -19.20 -21.66
N ALA A 78 37.89 -18.38 -20.85
CA ALA A 78 37.98 -18.57 -19.41
C ALA A 78 36.60 -18.49 -18.72
N GLU A 79 35.80 -17.48 -19.06
CA GLU A 79 34.48 -17.30 -18.45
C GLU A 79 33.46 -18.33 -18.96
N ALA A 80 33.51 -18.72 -20.25
CA ALA A 80 32.68 -19.80 -20.77
C ALA A 80 32.93 -21.13 -20.03
N LYS A 81 34.20 -21.44 -19.72
CA LYS A 81 34.58 -22.64 -18.94
C LYS A 81 34.01 -22.59 -17.51
N ARG A 82 34.09 -21.43 -16.86
CA ARG A 82 33.54 -21.16 -15.52
C ARG A 82 32.04 -21.44 -15.41
N VAL A 83 31.28 -21.07 -16.44
CA VAL A 83 29.83 -21.31 -16.53
C VAL A 83 29.52 -22.78 -16.81
N VAL A 84 30.30 -23.47 -17.63
CA VAL A 84 30.13 -24.91 -17.87
C VAL A 84 30.32 -25.74 -16.59
N ASP A 85 31.25 -25.34 -15.73
CA ASP A 85 31.57 -26.08 -14.50
C ASP A 85 30.56 -25.87 -13.35
N ASN A 86 29.65 -24.88 -13.43
CA ASN A 86 28.73 -24.51 -12.32
C ASN A 86 27.27 -24.15 -12.73
N GLY A 87 26.96 -24.05 -14.03
CA GLY A 87 25.72 -23.45 -14.52
C GLY A 87 24.52 -24.40 -14.68
N THR A 88 23.32 -23.83 -14.76
CA THR A 88 22.09 -24.52 -15.13
C THR A 88 21.88 -24.55 -16.65
N LEU A 89 20.85 -25.26 -17.13
CA LEU A 89 20.51 -25.36 -18.55
C LEU A 89 20.28 -23.98 -19.23
N LYS A 90 19.79 -22.97 -18.49
CA LYS A 90 19.65 -21.60 -18.99
C LYS A 90 21.00 -20.93 -19.24
N ASP A 91 21.97 -21.17 -18.38
CA ASP A 91 23.27 -20.50 -18.42
C ASP A 91 24.12 -21.02 -19.59
N MET A 92 24.06 -22.32 -19.86
CA MET A 92 24.59 -22.92 -21.10
C MET A 92 23.94 -22.34 -22.36
N GLN A 93 22.62 -22.07 -22.36
CA GLN A 93 21.94 -21.45 -23.50
C GLN A 93 22.38 -19.99 -23.73
N VAL A 94 22.78 -19.26 -22.69
CA VAL A 94 23.34 -17.90 -22.83
C VAL A 94 24.76 -17.95 -23.40
N VAL A 95 25.61 -18.86 -22.95
CA VAL A 95 26.97 -19.04 -23.48
C VAL A 95 26.95 -19.47 -24.95
N MET A 96 26.12 -20.45 -25.32
CA MET A 96 25.99 -20.88 -26.72
C MET A 96 25.36 -19.84 -27.66
N ARG A 97 24.74 -18.77 -27.14
CA ARG A 97 24.32 -17.60 -27.94
C ARG A 97 25.42 -16.55 -28.13
N ARG A 98 26.49 -16.57 -27.32
CA ARG A 98 27.59 -15.58 -27.39
C ARG A 98 28.75 -15.97 -28.30
N VAL A 99 28.93 -17.26 -28.59
CA VAL A 99 30.00 -17.72 -29.50
C VAL A 99 29.47 -17.86 -30.93
N GLN A 100 29.29 -16.72 -31.60
CA GLN A 100 29.02 -16.64 -33.03
C GLN A 100 29.98 -15.64 -33.69
N LEU A 101 31.12 -16.13 -34.18
CA LEU A 101 32.01 -15.36 -35.05
C LEU A 101 31.65 -15.59 -36.52
N VAL A 102 31.63 -14.50 -37.28
CA VAL A 102 31.19 -14.49 -38.68
C VAL A 102 32.40 -14.62 -39.61
N ASP A 103 32.35 -15.58 -40.53
CA ASP A 103 33.26 -15.68 -41.68
C ASP A 103 33.07 -14.44 -42.58
N PRO A 104 34.13 -13.77 -43.07
CA PRO A 104 34.03 -12.64 -43.99
C PRO A 104 33.16 -12.87 -45.25
N ALA A 105 32.92 -14.13 -45.64
CA ALA A 105 32.02 -14.51 -46.74
C ALA A 105 30.53 -14.64 -46.33
N GLY A 106 30.16 -14.33 -45.08
CA GLY A 106 28.77 -14.18 -44.62
C GLY A 106 27.94 -15.48 -44.56
N LYS A 107 28.56 -16.67 -44.59
CA LYS A 107 27.86 -17.96 -44.55
C LYS A 107 27.96 -18.65 -43.19
N TRP A 108 26.81 -18.84 -42.55
CA TRP A 108 26.66 -19.64 -41.33
C TRP A 108 27.04 -21.11 -41.58
N LYS A 109 27.97 -21.64 -40.78
CA LYS A 109 28.22 -23.08 -40.63
C LYS A 109 28.29 -23.43 -39.15
N VAL A 110 27.18 -23.97 -38.64
CA VAL A 110 27.12 -24.50 -37.26
C VAL A 110 27.61 -25.95 -37.27
N TRP A 111 28.75 -26.21 -36.62
CA TRP A 111 29.18 -27.56 -36.27
C TRP A 111 28.76 -27.85 -34.81
N VAL A 112 27.57 -28.40 -34.62
CA VAL A 112 27.22 -29.13 -33.40
C VAL A 112 27.26 -30.61 -33.76
N ASN A 113 28.16 -31.36 -33.12
CA ASN A 113 28.32 -32.78 -33.41
C ASN A 113 27.18 -33.55 -32.74
N GLU A 114 26.24 -34.02 -33.55
CA GLU A 114 24.94 -34.62 -33.16
C GLU A 114 25.01 -35.65 -32.01
N PRO A 115 26.02 -36.55 -31.92
CA PRO A 115 26.12 -37.52 -30.82
C PRO A 115 26.30 -36.89 -29.43
N GLU A 116 26.92 -35.70 -29.33
CA GLU A 116 27.11 -35.04 -28.03
C GLU A 116 25.81 -34.38 -27.54
N LEU A 117 24.98 -33.87 -28.47
CA LEU A 117 23.64 -33.38 -28.13
C LEU A 117 22.73 -34.53 -27.68
N GLU A 118 22.81 -35.68 -28.35
CA GLU A 118 22.05 -36.87 -27.94
C GLU A 118 22.49 -37.39 -26.56
N LYS A 119 23.81 -37.39 -26.30
CA LYS A 119 24.41 -37.74 -25.00
C LYS A 119 23.96 -36.80 -23.88
N GLN A 120 23.88 -35.49 -24.14
CA GLN A 120 23.33 -34.52 -23.18
C GLN A 120 21.83 -34.73 -22.94
N LEU A 121 21.04 -35.00 -23.98
CA LEU A 121 19.61 -35.29 -23.86
C LEU A 121 19.35 -36.58 -23.05
N ARG A 122 20.14 -37.64 -23.30
CA ARG A 122 20.11 -38.90 -22.53
C ARG A 122 20.45 -38.67 -21.05
N LYS A 123 21.44 -37.81 -20.73
CA LYS A 123 21.78 -37.40 -19.35
C LYS A 123 20.62 -36.68 -18.68
N PHE A 124 20.05 -35.66 -19.32
CA PHE A 124 18.91 -34.90 -18.80
C PHE A 124 17.68 -35.80 -18.54
N VAL A 125 17.38 -36.74 -19.45
CA VAL A 125 16.28 -37.71 -19.27
C VAL A 125 16.55 -38.71 -18.14
N ALA A 126 17.80 -38.97 -17.78
CA ALA A 126 18.14 -39.76 -16.59
C ALA A 126 17.99 -38.94 -15.30
N GLU A 127 18.46 -37.68 -15.29
CA GLU A 127 18.34 -36.75 -14.17
C GLU A 127 16.87 -36.46 -13.83
N ALA A 128 16.03 -36.19 -14.83
CA ALA A 128 14.59 -35.98 -14.64
C ALA A 128 13.85 -37.22 -14.11
N LYS A 129 14.30 -38.44 -14.45
CA LYS A 129 13.76 -39.68 -13.85
C LYS A 129 14.15 -39.82 -12.37
N ALA A 130 15.42 -39.55 -12.04
CA ALA A 130 15.89 -39.61 -10.65
C ALA A 130 15.17 -38.59 -9.77
N ALA A 131 14.98 -37.36 -10.27
CA ALA A 131 14.19 -36.33 -9.61
C ALA A 131 12.73 -36.77 -9.37
N LYS A 132 12.09 -37.41 -10.36
CA LYS A 132 10.74 -37.98 -10.17
C LYS A 132 10.73 -39.03 -9.06
N THR A 133 11.67 -39.97 -9.04
CA THR A 133 11.69 -41.05 -8.03
C THR A 133 11.86 -40.50 -6.61
N ALA A 134 12.76 -39.53 -6.40
CA ALA A 134 12.91 -38.86 -5.10
C ALA A 134 11.59 -38.20 -4.63
N LEU A 135 10.87 -37.54 -5.53
CA LEU A 135 9.61 -36.86 -5.21
C LEU A 135 8.44 -37.85 -4.96
N GLU A 136 8.50 -39.07 -5.53
CA GLU A 136 7.61 -40.18 -5.19
C GLU A 136 7.92 -40.78 -3.80
N GLU A 137 9.20 -40.82 -3.38
CA GLU A 137 9.62 -41.23 -2.03
C GLU A 137 9.22 -40.21 -0.95
N ASP A 138 9.41 -38.91 -1.19
CA ASP A 138 8.93 -37.84 -0.30
C ASP A 138 7.41 -37.88 -0.13
N LEU A 139 6.68 -38.09 -1.23
CA LEU A 139 5.22 -38.27 -1.21
C LEU A 139 4.79 -39.54 -0.44
N LEU A 140 5.62 -40.58 -0.40
CA LEU A 140 5.39 -41.76 0.44
C LEU A 140 5.64 -41.46 1.92
N LEU A 141 6.73 -40.75 2.24
CA LEU A 141 7.07 -40.33 3.61
C LEU A 141 5.99 -39.42 4.21
N ALA A 142 5.53 -38.42 3.46
CA ALA A 142 4.44 -37.52 3.89
C ALA A 142 3.12 -38.28 4.15
N ARG A 143 2.81 -39.32 3.34
CA ARG A 143 1.67 -40.23 3.61
C ARG A 143 1.85 -41.04 4.89
N GLN A 144 3.08 -41.46 5.23
CA GLN A 144 3.35 -42.14 6.50
C GLN A 144 3.20 -41.19 7.70
N GLN A 145 3.75 -39.97 7.60
CA GLN A 145 3.60 -38.94 8.63
C GLN A 145 2.12 -38.62 8.91
N ARG A 146 1.30 -38.46 7.86
CA ARG A 146 -0.15 -38.28 8.00
C ARG A 146 -0.84 -39.45 8.74
N LYS A 147 -0.46 -40.71 8.46
CA LYS A 147 -0.99 -41.88 9.20
C LYS A 147 -0.60 -41.86 10.68
N THR A 148 0.63 -41.44 10.99
CA THR A 148 1.09 -41.29 12.39
C THR A 148 0.37 -40.15 13.11
N GLY A 149 0.12 -39.03 12.43
CA GLY A 149 -0.68 -37.92 12.96
C GLY A 149 -2.13 -38.32 13.24
N GLN A 150 -2.76 -39.10 12.35
CA GLN A 150 -4.12 -39.61 12.55
C GLN A 150 -4.24 -40.46 13.83
N ARG A 151 -3.26 -41.36 14.08
CA ARG A 151 -3.19 -42.15 15.33
C ARG A 151 -2.99 -41.30 16.59
N GLN A 152 -2.36 -40.12 16.47
CA GLN A 152 -2.23 -39.18 17.58
C GLN A 152 -3.55 -38.45 17.87
N VAL A 153 -4.39 -38.19 16.86
CA VAL A 153 -5.75 -37.69 17.05
C VAL A 153 -6.62 -38.75 17.73
N GLU A 154 -6.63 -39.98 17.20
CA GLU A 154 -7.38 -41.12 17.75
C GLU A 154 -7.05 -41.35 19.25
N SER A 155 -5.76 -41.42 19.60
CA SER A 155 -5.33 -41.60 21.00
C SER A 155 -5.59 -40.39 21.90
N ALA A 156 -5.69 -39.18 21.35
CA ALA A 156 -6.08 -37.99 22.12
C ALA A 156 -7.60 -37.99 22.40
N GLN A 157 -8.42 -38.39 21.41
CA GLN A 157 -9.88 -38.55 21.56
C GLN A 157 -10.23 -39.66 22.57
N GLU A 158 -9.44 -40.74 22.64
CA GLU A 158 -9.57 -41.75 23.71
C GLU A 158 -9.28 -41.17 25.11
N GLN A 159 -8.29 -40.28 25.24
CA GLN A 159 -7.97 -39.61 26.51
C GLN A 159 -9.08 -38.63 26.92
N GLU A 160 -9.64 -37.89 25.97
CA GLU A 160 -10.80 -37.01 26.17
C GLU A 160 -12.03 -37.81 26.63
N ALA A 161 -12.39 -38.88 25.92
CA ALA A 161 -13.48 -39.78 26.31
C ALA A 161 -13.27 -40.40 27.71
N MET A 162 -12.03 -40.68 28.10
CA MET A 162 -11.71 -41.12 29.47
C MET A 162 -11.85 -39.99 30.51
N ALA A 163 -11.52 -38.75 30.16
CA ALA A 163 -11.70 -37.59 31.03
C ALA A 163 -13.19 -37.28 31.24
N VAL A 164 -14.01 -37.27 30.17
CA VAL A 164 -15.47 -37.08 30.25
C VAL A 164 -16.13 -38.17 31.10
N ARG A 165 -15.72 -39.43 30.95
CA ARG A 165 -16.19 -40.54 31.82
C ARG A 165 -15.79 -40.39 33.29
N ARG A 166 -14.72 -39.64 33.60
CA ARG A 166 -14.33 -39.31 34.98
C ARG A 166 -15.15 -38.15 35.53
N LEU A 167 -15.39 -37.11 34.73
CA LEU A 167 -16.26 -35.99 35.09
C LEU A 167 -17.69 -36.47 35.40
N ALA A 168 -18.27 -37.33 34.55
CA ALA A 168 -19.59 -37.92 34.79
C ALA A 168 -19.66 -38.70 36.13
N ARG A 169 -18.60 -39.43 36.49
CA ARG A 169 -18.52 -40.13 37.80
C ARG A 169 -18.36 -39.17 38.97
N ALA A 170 -17.60 -38.09 38.81
CA ALA A 170 -17.46 -37.06 39.84
C ALA A 170 -18.80 -36.35 40.10
N ALA A 171 -19.59 -36.09 39.05
CA ALA A 171 -20.94 -35.54 39.18
C ALA A 171 -21.88 -36.45 40.00
N THR A 172 -21.90 -37.77 39.74
CA THR A 172 -22.70 -38.71 40.56
C THR A 172 -22.20 -38.82 42.01
N VAL A 173 -20.90 -38.66 42.25
CA VAL A 173 -20.34 -38.58 43.62
C VAL A 173 -20.76 -37.28 44.31
N LEU A 174 -20.91 -36.18 43.58
CA LEU A 174 -21.43 -34.92 44.10
C LEU A 174 -22.93 -35.02 44.44
N GLU A 175 -23.74 -35.52 43.51
CA GLU A 175 -25.18 -35.77 43.69
C GLU A 175 -25.45 -36.59 44.97
N THR A 176 -24.77 -37.74 45.09
CA THR A 176 -24.89 -38.62 46.29
C THR A 176 -24.24 -38.05 47.55
N ALA A 177 -23.37 -37.04 47.45
CA ALA A 177 -22.86 -36.30 48.60
C ALA A 177 -23.86 -35.23 49.07
N GLU A 178 -24.53 -34.54 48.14
CA GLU A 178 -25.55 -33.53 48.44
C GLU A 178 -26.80 -34.17 49.06
N ASP A 179 -27.25 -35.31 48.54
CA ASP A 179 -28.29 -36.17 49.16
C ASP A 179 -27.96 -36.58 50.61
N SER A 180 -26.67 -36.69 50.96
CA SER A 180 -26.23 -37.11 52.29
C SER A 180 -26.26 -35.99 53.34
N GLY A 181 -26.51 -34.74 52.93
CA GLY A 181 -26.52 -33.56 53.82
C GLY A 181 -25.16 -33.22 54.47
N ASN A 182 -24.09 -33.94 54.14
CA ASN A 182 -22.78 -33.78 54.77
C ASN A 182 -21.93 -32.74 54.02
N ALA A 183 -21.91 -31.50 54.54
CA ALA A 183 -21.23 -30.36 53.93
C ALA A 183 -19.74 -30.63 53.58
N THR A 184 -19.01 -31.40 54.39
CA THR A 184 -17.61 -31.75 54.11
C THR A 184 -17.50 -32.61 52.85
N LYS A 185 -18.33 -33.65 52.71
CA LYS A 185 -18.35 -34.50 51.52
C LYS A 185 -18.76 -33.75 50.26
N VAL A 186 -19.70 -32.80 50.39
CA VAL A 186 -20.13 -31.93 49.27
C VAL A 186 -18.96 -31.07 48.78
N GLN A 187 -18.15 -30.53 49.69
CA GLN A 187 -16.96 -29.75 49.32
C GLN A 187 -15.89 -30.63 48.65
N GLU A 188 -15.56 -31.79 49.23
CA GLU A 188 -14.62 -32.75 48.64
C GLU A 188 -15.04 -33.20 47.23
N ALA A 189 -16.34 -33.43 47.02
CA ALA A 189 -16.88 -33.81 45.72
C ALA A 189 -16.83 -32.65 44.69
N LYS A 190 -17.09 -31.40 45.09
CA LYS A 190 -16.96 -30.22 44.22
C LYS A 190 -15.52 -30.01 43.75
N GLU A 191 -14.55 -30.24 44.62
CA GLU A 191 -13.12 -30.15 44.26
C GLU A 191 -12.68 -31.27 43.29
N GLU A 192 -13.19 -32.50 43.40
CA GLU A 192 -12.94 -33.54 42.38
C GLU A 192 -13.67 -33.29 41.05
N VAL A 193 -14.86 -32.65 41.05
CA VAL A 193 -15.55 -32.22 39.82
C VAL A 193 -14.71 -31.17 39.09
N GLU A 194 -14.31 -30.08 39.73
CA GLU A 194 -13.49 -29.02 39.10
C GLU A 194 -12.15 -29.58 38.56
N LYS A 195 -11.54 -30.49 39.33
CA LYS A 195 -10.32 -31.23 38.98
C LYS A 195 -10.53 -32.29 37.89
N ALA A 196 -11.76 -32.64 37.53
CA ALA A 196 -12.11 -33.43 36.36
C ALA A 196 -12.38 -32.53 35.14
N GLU A 197 -13.11 -31.43 35.29
CA GLU A 197 -13.34 -30.43 34.23
C GLU A 197 -12.03 -29.89 33.65
N ARG A 198 -11.10 -29.46 34.53
CA ARG A 198 -9.77 -29.00 34.12
C ARG A 198 -8.99 -30.04 33.30
N LYS A 199 -9.24 -31.34 33.49
CA LYS A 199 -8.62 -32.43 32.70
C LYS A 199 -9.32 -32.69 31.37
N VAL A 200 -10.62 -32.44 31.27
CA VAL A 200 -11.35 -32.45 29.98
C VAL A 200 -10.82 -31.33 29.11
N GLN A 201 -10.73 -30.10 29.63
CA GLN A 201 -10.15 -28.95 28.92
C GLN A 201 -8.68 -29.17 28.48
N GLU A 202 -7.89 -29.92 29.26
CA GLU A 202 -6.52 -30.29 28.87
C GLU A 202 -6.50 -31.36 27.76
N ALA A 203 -7.51 -32.21 27.67
CA ALA A 203 -7.64 -33.24 26.63
C ALA A 203 -8.15 -32.67 25.30
N GLU A 204 -9.19 -31.83 25.32
CA GLU A 204 -9.71 -31.09 24.16
C GLU A 204 -8.57 -30.31 23.47
N ARG A 205 -7.78 -29.58 24.25
CA ARG A 205 -6.59 -28.83 23.76
C ARG A 205 -5.48 -29.72 23.20
N LYS A 206 -5.45 -31.03 23.50
CA LYS A 206 -4.53 -32.00 22.89
C LYS A 206 -5.09 -32.54 21.56
N VAL A 207 -6.38 -32.81 21.49
CA VAL A 207 -7.08 -33.20 20.25
C VAL A 207 -6.94 -32.09 19.21
N GLU A 208 -7.29 -30.85 19.55
CA GLU A 208 -7.18 -29.70 18.65
C GLU A 208 -5.74 -29.51 18.11
N ARG A 209 -4.74 -29.67 18.98
CA ARG A 209 -3.31 -29.61 18.60
C ARG A 209 -2.86 -30.78 17.73
N ALA A 210 -3.50 -31.95 17.81
CA ALA A 210 -3.24 -33.09 16.94
C ALA A 210 -3.90 -32.90 15.57
N GLU A 211 -5.15 -32.43 15.54
CA GLU A 211 -5.89 -32.15 14.29
C GLU A 211 -5.23 -31.05 13.47
N ARG A 212 -4.81 -29.94 14.10
CA ARG A 212 -4.02 -28.88 13.45
C ARG A 212 -2.73 -29.39 12.80
N LYS A 213 -2.11 -30.47 13.30
CA LYS A 213 -0.95 -31.13 12.65
C LYS A 213 -1.38 -32.00 11.46
N VAL A 214 -2.48 -32.74 11.59
CA VAL A 214 -3.03 -33.57 10.50
C VAL A 214 -3.45 -32.69 9.31
N GLU A 215 -4.03 -31.52 9.56
CA GLU A 215 -4.34 -30.55 8.49
C GLU A 215 -3.09 -29.98 7.79
N ARG A 216 -2.01 -29.72 8.54
CA ARG A 216 -0.74 -29.32 7.92
C ARG A 216 -0.20 -30.43 7.00
N ALA A 217 -0.13 -31.66 7.50
CA ALA A 217 0.32 -32.82 6.72
C ALA A 217 -0.59 -33.13 5.51
N LYS A 218 -1.90 -32.82 5.58
CA LYS A 218 -2.81 -32.90 4.43
C LYS A 218 -2.42 -31.91 3.31
N ARG A 219 -2.05 -30.67 3.66
CA ARG A 219 -1.63 -29.64 2.71
C ARG A 219 -0.29 -29.97 2.06
N GLU A 220 0.70 -30.38 2.85
CA GLU A 220 2.02 -30.82 2.37
C GLU A 220 1.90 -31.98 1.36
N VAL A 221 1.02 -32.96 1.62
CA VAL A 221 0.71 -34.06 0.68
C VAL A 221 -0.01 -33.60 -0.60
N GLN A 222 -0.79 -32.52 -0.56
CA GLN A 222 -1.42 -31.93 -1.75
C GLN A 222 -0.43 -31.12 -2.60
N GLU A 223 0.52 -30.44 -1.96
CA GLU A 223 1.56 -29.66 -2.64
C GLU A 223 2.55 -30.59 -3.36
N ALA A 224 3.07 -31.61 -2.66
CA ALA A 224 3.94 -32.63 -3.26
C ALA A 224 3.28 -33.33 -4.47
N LYS A 225 1.97 -33.59 -4.43
CA LYS A 225 1.23 -34.15 -5.58
C LYS A 225 1.29 -33.25 -6.82
N LYS A 226 1.10 -31.93 -6.66
CA LYS A 226 1.11 -30.98 -7.79
C LYS A 226 2.48 -30.93 -8.46
N GLU A 227 3.55 -31.00 -7.68
CA GLU A 227 4.91 -31.04 -8.23
C GLU A 227 5.22 -32.38 -8.93
N VAL A 228 4.69 -33.53 -8.47
CA VAL A 228 4.73 -34.78 -9.26
C VAL A 228 3.99 -34.62 -10.59
N GLU A 229 2.76 -34.09 -10.59
CA GLU A 229 1.94 -33.92 -11.79
C GLU A 229 2.58 -32.97 -12.81
N LYS A 230 3.24 -31.91 -12.33
CA LYS A 230 4.05 -30.97 -13.12
C LYS A 230 5.30 -31.63 -13.70
N ALA A 231 6.09 -32.33 -12.90
CA ALA A 231 7.27 -33.07 -13.37
C ALA A 231 6.91 -34.16 -14.39
N GLU A 232 5.78 -34.87 -14.20
CA GLU A 232 5.23 -35.79 -15.19
C GLU A 232 4.91 -35.11 -16.52
N LYS A 233 4.38 -33.89 -16.48
CA LYS A 233 4.05 -33.10 -17.68
C LYS A 233 5.32 -32.66 -18.40
N GLU A 234 6.29 -32.10 -17.68
CA GLU A 234 7.58 -31.69 -18.23
C GLU A 234 8.33 -32.88 -18.89
N VAL A 235 8.29 -34.07 -18.27
CA VAL A 235 8.85 -35.31 -18.85
C VAL A 235 8.08 -35.79 -20.10
N LYS A 236 6.75 -35.56 -20.19
CA LYS A 236 5.96 -35.86 -21.40
C LYS A 236 6.27 -34.88 -22.53
N GLU A 237 6.40 -33.60 -22.22
CA GLU A 237 6.73 -32.54 -23.18
C GLU A 237 8.18 -32.66 -23.71
N ALA A 238 9.14 -33.03 -22.86
CA ALA A 238 10.50 -33.36 -23.27
C ALA A 238 10.55 -34.58 -24.22
N LYS A 239 9.73 -35.62 -23.97
CA LYS A 239 9.60 -36.78 -24.87
C LYS A 239 8.91 -36.45 -26.18
N ALA A 240 7.92 -35.56 -26.18
CA ALA A 240 7.22 -35.13 -27.39
C ALA A 240 8.16 -34.29 -28.28
N SER A 241 8.79 -33.26 -27.71
CA SER A 241 9.72 -32.37 -28.43
C SER A 241 11.02 -33.03 -28.87
N GLY A 242 11.45 -34.11 -28.19
CA GLY A 242 12.54 -34.97 -28.67
C GLY A 242 12.18 -35.81 -29.90
N ARG A 243 10.88 -35.96 -30.23
CA ARG A 243 10.40 -36.83 -31.33
C ARG A 243 9.94 -36.05 -32.58
N THR A 244 10.01 -34.73 -32.55
CA THR A 244 9.63 -33.84 -33.68
C THR A 244 10.82 -33.05 -34.26
N LYS A 245 12.01 -33.14 -33.66
CA LYS A 245 13.18 -32.36 -34.09
C LYS A 245 14.04 -32.98 -35.20
N GLU A 246 13.77 -34.24 -35.57
CA GLU A 246 14.46 -34.90 -36.70
C GLU A 246 13.99 -34.43 -38.09
N SER A 247 12.94 -33.60 -38.20
CA SER A 247 12.34 -33.24 -39.50
C SER A 247 12.29 -31.74 -39.86
N GLU A 248 12.56 -30.80 -38.95
CA GLU A 248 12.30 -29.36 -39.20
C GLU A 248 13.49 -28.40 -38.95
N ALA A 249 14.72 -28.92 -38.89
CA ALA A 249 15.94 -28.12 -38.70
C ALA A 249 16.40 -27.33 -39.96
N SER A 250 15.47 -26.81 -40.77
CA SER A 250 15.78 -26.09 -42.02
C SER A 250 14.71 -25.06 -42.46
N ALA A 251 14.20 -24.23 -41.55
CA ALA A 251 13.36 -23.08 -41.91
C ALA A 251 13.62 -21.85 -41.03
N SER A 252 13.82 -20.69 -41.67
CA SER A 252 13.82 -19.39 -40.99
C SER A 252 12.37 -18.96 -40.73
N SER A 253 11.80 -19.39 -39.61
CA SER A 253 10.38 -19.19 -39.28
C SER A 253 10.08 -17.76 -38.78
N SER A 254 9.92 -16.82 -39.71
CA SER A 254 9.18 -15.57 -39.43
C SER A 254 7.75 -15.90 -39.00
N LEU A 255 7.23 -15.18 -38.00
CA LEU A 255 5.85 -15.35 -37.53
C LEU A 255 4.82 -15.18 -38.66
N LYS A 256 3.88 -16.12 -38.75
CA LYS A 256 2.82 -16.14 -39.78
C LYS A 256 1.57 -15.43 -39.25
N TRP A 257 1.44 -14.15 -39.59
CA TRP A 257 0.24 -13.36 -39.33
C TRP A 257 -0.90 -13.73 -40.30
N VAL A 258 -2.13 -13.81 -39.81
CA VAL A 258 -3.34 -13.94 -40.64
C VAL A 258 -3.94 -12.55 -40.81
N VAL A 259 -4.00 -12.02 -42.04
CA VAL A 259 -4.61 -10.70 -42.30
C VAL A 259 -6.13 -10.85 -42.26
N ASP A 260 -6.79 -10.16 -41.32
CA ASP A 260 -8.25 -10.15 -41.21
C ASP A 260 -8.83 -8.83 -41.74
N ALA A 261 -9.91 -8.94 -42.52
CA ALA A 261 -10.56 -7.81 -43.18
C ALA A 261 -11.35 -6.92 -42.20
N LYS A 262 -11.86 -7.46 -41.09
CA LYS A 262 -12.58 -6.70 -40.04
C LYS A 262 -11.60 -5.96 -39.14
N ASP A 263 -10.53 -6.63 -38.70
CA ASP A 263 -9.45 -5.97 -37.93
C ASP A 263 -8.84 -4.82 -38.75
N THR A 264 -8.64 -5.06 -40.04
CA THR A 264 -8.18 -4.05 -41.02
C THR A 264 -9.19 -2.93 -41.23
N ALA A 265 -10.50 -3.21 -41.26
CA ALA A 265 -11.53 -2.18 -41.35
C ALA A 265 -11.55 -1.30 -40.08
N PHE A 266 -11.55 -1.91 -38.89
CA PHE A 266 -11.48 -1.21 -37.60
C PHE A 266 -10.29 -0.26 -37.53
N ALA A 267 -9.08 -0.71 -37.89
CA ALA A 267 -7.89 0.12 -37.87
C ALA A 267 -8.04 1.38 -38.74
N ASN A 268 -8.61 1.23 -39.94
CA ASN A 268 -8.78 2.33 -40.87
C ASN A 268 -9.94 3.27 -40.48
N GLU A 269 -11.01 2.74 -39.91
CA GLU A 269 -12.10 3.53 -39.32
C GLU A 269 -11.57 4.36 -38.13
N LEU A 270 -11.00 3.72 -37.11
CA LEU A 270 -10.48 4.36 -35.91
C LEU A 270 -9.39 5.41 -36.21
N ARG A 271 -8.54 5.18 -37.22
CA ARG A 271 -7.54 6.17 -37.68
C ARG A 271 -8.19 7.43 -38.26
N MET A 272 -9.30 7.28 -38.98
CA MET A 272 -10.03 8.38 -39.63
C MET A 272 -11.08 9.05 -38.72
N ALA A 273 -11.56 8.34 -37.70
CA ALA A 273 -12.59 8.81 -36.79
C ALA A 273 -12.24 10.14 -36.14
N GLN A 274 -13.19 11.06 -36.17
CA GLN A 274 -13.20 12.31 -35.39
C GLN A 274 -14.19 12.13 -34.22
N PRO A 275 -14.08 12.92 -33.14
CA PRO A 275 -15.19 13.00 -32.20
C PRO A 275 -16.43 13.53 -32.94
N LEU A 276 -17.62 13.14 -32.49
CA LEU A 276 -18.82 13.93 -32.78
C LEU A 276 -18.62 15.34 -32.22
N THR A 277 -19.03 16.35 -32.98
CA THR A 277 -19.30 17.69 -32.44
C THR A 277 -20.80 17.91 -32.41
N ALA A 278 -21.29 18.82 -31.56
CA ALA A 278 -22.71 19.16 -31.53
C ALA A 278 -23.27 19.59 -32.92
N LEU A 279 -22.43 20.15 -33.80
CA LEU A 279 -22.79 20.56 -35.16
C LEU A 279 -22.94 19.38 -36.15
N ASP A 280 -22.34 18.23 -35.87
CA ASP A 280 -22.34 17.04 -36.74
C ASP A 280 -23.45 16.04 -36.38
N CYS A 281 -24.29 16.36 -35.39
CA CYS A 281 -25.29 15.47 -34.82
C CYS A 281 -26.71 15.73 -35.37
N ALA A 282 -27.55 14.69 -35.36
CA ALA A 282 -28.99 14.85 -35.50
C ALA A 282 -29.56 15.49 -34.22
N ASP A 283 -30.55 16.37 -34.35
CA ASP A 283 -31.15 17.19 -33.28
C ASP A 283 -31.46 16.40 -31.99
N GLU A 284 -31.96 15.17 -32.14
CA GLU A 284 -32.32 14.25 -31.04
C GLU A 284 -31.13 13.74 -30.19
N ASN A 285 -29.89 13.94 -30.64
CA ASN A 285 -28.66 13.60 -29.89
C ASN A 285 -27.81 14.83 -29.53
N PHE A 286 -28.19 16.04 -29.98
CA PHE A 286 -27.40 17.27 -29.82
C PHE A 286 -27.01 17.54 -28.36
N THR A 287 -28.00 17.53 -27.47
CA THR A 287 -27.83 17.84 -26.04
C THR A 287 -26.90 16.85 -25.32
N ASP A 288 -26.83 15.60 -25.80
CA ASP A 288 -26.03 14.56 -25.17
C ASP A 288 -24.55 14.66 -25.58
N VAL A 289 -24.27 15.15 -26.80
CA VAL A 289 -22.91 15.45 -27.25
C VAL A 289 -22.42 16.74 -26.63
N GLU A 290 -23.25 17.78 -26.54
CA GLU A 290 -22.95 19.02 -25.80
C GLU A 290 -22.63 18.72 -24.32
N SER A 291 -23.48 17.93 -23.63
CA SER A 291 -23.23 17.48 -22.25
C SER A 291 -21.94 16.67 -22.11
N ALA A 292 -21.58 15.88 -23.11
CA ALA A 292 -20.34 15.10 -23.12
C ALA A 292 -19.10 15.98 -23.37
N GLU A 293 -19.18 16.96 -24.26
CA GLU A 293 -18.12 17.96 -24.50
C GLU A 293 -17.85 18.78 -23.22
N ASP A 294 -18.90 19.24 -22.53
CA ASP A 294 -18.82 19.91 -21.22
C ASP A 294 -18.22 19.01 -20.13
N ALA A 295 -18.51 17.70 -20.16
CA ALA A 295 -17.87 16.70 -19.31
C ALA A 295 -16.42 16.37 -19.72
N GLY A 296 -15.91 16.98 -20.80
CA GLY A 296 -14.58 16.74 -21.35
C GLY A 296 -14.43 15.38 -22.06
N ILE A 297 -15.53 14.74 -22.48
CA ILE A 297 -15.56 13.45 -23.16
C ILE A 297 -15.58 13.65 -24.68
N GLU A 298 -14.68 12.99 -25.39
CA GLU A 298 -14.77 12.84 -26.85
C GLU A 298 -15.50 11.52 -27.17
N ILE A 299 -16.57 11.59 -27.97
CA ILE A 299 -17.35 10.44 -28.43
C ILE A 299 -16.96 10.09 -29.87
N PHE A 300 -16.32 8.95 -30.09
CA PHE A 300 -15.97 8.46 -31.43
C PHE A 300 -16.98 7.38 -31.88
N PRO A 301 -17.84 7.67 -32.88
CA PRO A 301 -18.75 6.67 -33.42
C PRO A 301 -17.96 5.71 -34.32
N LEU A 302 -17.94 4.43 -33.96
CA LEU A 302 -17.33 3.35 -34.73
C LEU A 302 -18.38 2.29 -35.09
N ASN A 303 -18.18 1.62 -36.21
CA ASN A 303 -19.04 0.55 -36.73
C ASN A 303 -18.35 -0.83 -36.63
N ALA A 304 -17.01 -0.86 -36.56
CA ALA A 304 -16.21 -2.06 -36.31
C ALA A 304 -15.57 -2.06 -34.91
N SER A 305 -15.15 -3.24 -34.44
CA SER A 305 -14.35 -3.44 -33.21
C SER A 305 -13.39 -4.62 -33.39
N LEU A 306 -12.39 -4.70 -32.51
CA LEU A 306 -11.55 -5.88 -32.32
C LEU A 306 -12.23 -6.96 -31.45
N ASP A 307 -13.24 -6.60 -30.64
CA ASP A 307 -14.06 -7.59 -29.94
C ASP A 307 -15.33 -7.90 -30.77
N PRO A 308 -15.46 -9.10 -31.36
CA PRO A 308 -16.60 -9.44 -32.21
C PRO A 308 -17.93 -9.58 -31.45
N LYS A 309 -17.96 -9.35 -30.12
CA LYS A 309 -19.16 -9.30 -29.29
C LYS A 309 -19.70 -7.89 -29.07
N GLU A 310 -18.97 -6.85 -29.47
CA GLU A 310 -19.31 -5.46 -29.19
C GLU A 310 -20.33 -4.91 -30.20
N ALA A 311 -21.61 -4.95 -29.85
CA ALA A 311 -22.72 -4.60 -30.75
C ALA A 311 -22.87 -3.10 -31.07
N LYS A 312 -22.20 -2.22 -30.31
CA LYS A 312 -22.11 -0.77 -30.53
C LYS A 312 -20.74 -0.26 -30.03
N PRO A 313 -19.69 -0.24 -30.86
CA PRO A 313 -18.33 0.06 -30.42
C PRO A 313 -18.01 1.56 -30.34
N TRP A 314 -18.98 2.38 -29.88
CA TRP A 314 -18.77 3.81 -29.70
C TRP A 314 -17.72 4.04 -28.61
N LEU A 315 -16.59 4.65 -28.98
CA LEU A 315 -15.44 4.84 -28.13
C LEU A 315 -15.57 6.19 -27.39
N PHE A 316 -15.95 6.14 -26.12
CA PHE A 316 -15.97 7.27 -25.20
C PHE A 316 -14.56 7.46 -24.60
N VAL A 317 -13.95 8.63 -24.77
CA VAL A 317 -12.61 8.93 -24.23
C VAL A 317 -12.63 10.19 -23.38
N ARG A 318 -12.44 10.02 -22.07
CA ARG A 318 -12.44 11.09 -21.07
C ARG A 318 -11.18 11.96 -21.16
N LYS A 319 -11.26 13.24 -20.79
CA LYS A 319 -10.10 14.18 -20.85
C LYS A 319 -8.87 13.62 -20.14
N GLN A 320 -9.05 13.12 -18.92
CA GLN A 320 -7.97 12.51 -18.12
C GLN A 320 -7.34 11.28 -18.81
N GLN A 321 -8.12 10.52 -19.59
CA GLN A 321 -7.61 9.39 -20.38
C GLN A 321 -6.79 9.89 -21.57
N ARG A 322 -7.23 10.94 -22.28
CA ARG A 322 -6.49 11.53 -23.40
C ARG A 322 -5.13 12.05 -22.94
N GLU A 323 -5.10 12.80 -21.83
CA GLU A 323 -3.88 13.29 -21.19
C GLU A 323 -2.90 12.15 -20.82
N VAL A 324 -3.39 11.09 -20.16
CA VAL A 324 -2.58 9.91 -19.81
C VAL A 324 -2.07 9.17 -21.06
N TRP A 325 -2.88 9.03 -22.12
CA TRP A 325 -2.45 8.35 -23.34
C TRP A 325 -1.48 9.19 -24.18
N GLN A 326 -1.63 10.51 -24.25
CA GLN A 326 -0.62 11.39 -24.85
C GLN A 326 0.69 11.38 -24.05
N ALA A 327 0.64 11.39 -22.71
CA ALA A 327 1.84 11.23 -21.88
C ALA A 327 2.54 9.89 -22.14
N ALA A 328 1.77 8.79 -22.24
CA ALA A 328 2.28 7.47 -22.59
C ALA A 328 2.88 7.42 -24.01
N PHE A 329 2.27 8.09 -25.00
CA PHE A 329 2.78 8.22 -26.36
C PHE A 329 4.10 8.99 -26.41
N ASN A 330 4.17 10.14 -25.72
CA ASN A 330 5.30 11.08 -25.73
C ASN A 330 6.53 10.64 -24.92
N ALA A 331 6.39 9.73 -23.94
CA ALA A 331 7.51 9.28 -23.11
C ALA A 331 8.68 8.69 -23.94
N SER A 332 9.94 8.96 -23.56
CA SER A 332 11.13 8.41 -24.23
C SER A 332 11.48 6.97 -23.81
N GLN A 333 10.75 6.40 -22.85
CA GLN A 333 11.02 5.13 -22.18
C GLN A 333 9.75 4.27 -22.11
N ASP A 334 9.89 3.02 -21.66
CA ASP A 334 8.76 2.13 -21.40
C ASP A 334 7.80 2.69 -20.34
N VAL A 335 6.50 2.44 -20.56
CA VAL A 335 5.41 3.04 -19.77
C VAL A 335 4.51 1.96 -19.16
N VAL A 336 4.09 2.19 -17.93
CA VAL A 336 3.05 1.40 -17.23
C VAL A 336 1.87 2.32 -16.92
N VAL A 337 0.75 2.13 -17.62
CA VAL A 337 -0.51 2.86 -17.39
C VAL A 337 -1.42 2.04 -16.48
N THR A 338 -1.62 2.49 -15.24
CA THR A 338 -2.40 1.76 -14.21
C THR A 338 -3.43 2.67 -13.53
N GLY A 339 -4.08 2.21 -12.45
CA GLY A 339 -5.24 2.85 -11.80
C GLY A 339 -6.28 1.78 -11.45
N SER A 340 -7.36 2.12 -10.74
CA SER A 340 -8.35 1.13 -10.27
C SER A 340 -8.88 0.18 -11.38
N PRO A 341 -9.18 -1.10 -11.08
CA PRO A 341 -9.92 -1.97 -11.99
C PRO A 341 -11.23 -1.31 -12.46
N GLY A 342 -11.68 -1.60 -13.68
CA GLY A 342 -13.00 -1.16 -14.16
C GLY A 342 -13.13 0.27 -14.72
N ILE A 343 -12.15 1.18 -14.52
CA ILE A 343 -12.20 2.60 -14.94
C ILE A 343 -12.07 2.91 -16.46
N GLY A 344 -12.29 1.91 -17.32
CA GLY A 344 -12.18 2.08 -18.78
C GLY A 344 -10.75 2.06 -19.36
N LYS A 345 -9.73 1.60 -18.62
CA LYS A 345 -8.33 1.46 -19.09
C LYS A 345 -8.20 0.76 -20.45
N SER A 346 -8.56 -0.52 -20.52
CA SER A 346 -8.42 -1.35 -21.73
C SER A 346 -9.26 -0.84 -22.91
N PHE A 347 -10.39 -0.19 -22.62
CA PHE A 347 -11.33 0.38 -23.61
C PHE A 347 -10.77 1.66 -24.24
N SER A 348 -10.33 2.62 -23.42
CA SER A 348 -9.73 3.88 -23.88
C SER A 348 -8.37 3.69 -24.58
N MET A 349 -7.75 2.51 -24.50
CA MET A 349 -6.50 2.18 -25.21
C MET A 349 -6.61 2.35 -26.73
N SER A 350 -7.81 2.21 -27.30
CA SER A 350 -8.08 2.50 -28.72
C SER A 350 -7.71 3.94 -29.12
N PHE A 351 -7.74 4.90 -28.18
CA PHE A 351 -7.24 6.25 -28.42
C PHE A 351 -5.71 6.30 -28.66
N LEU A 352 -4.93 5.50 -27.91
CA LEU A 352 -3.50 5.33 -28.18
C LEU A 352 -3.25 4.67 -29.54
N PHE A 353 -4.06 3.68 -29.94
CA PHE A 353 -3.97 3.09 -31.29
C PHE A 353 -4.24 4.13 -32.39
N ARG A 354 -5.26 4.99 -32.21
CA ARG A 354 -5.57 6.10 -33.14
C ARG A 354 -4.38 7.06 -33.30
N ASP A 355 -3.74 7.46 -32.21
CA ASP A 355 -2.57 8.35 -32.27
C ASP A 355 -1.34 7.67 -32.88
N LEU A 356 -1.09 6.39 -32.58
CA LEU A 356 -0.06 5.58 -33.24
C LEU A 356 -0.29 5.48 -34.76
N MET A 357 -1.54 5.28 -35.19
CA MET A 357 -1.90 5.19 -36.61
C MET A 357 -1.82 6.54 -37.32
N LYS A 358 -2.22 7.64 -36.66
CA LYS A 358 -2.00 9.01 -37.18
C LYS A 358 -0.50 9.34 -37.32
N ALA A 359 0.32 8.90 -36.37
CA ALA A 359 1.78 9.01 -36.40
C ALA A 359 2.48 7.98 -37.33
N LYS A 360 1.71 7.20 -38.11
CA LYS A 360 2.18 6.17 -39.06
C LYS A 360 3.15 5.15 -38.44
N LYS A 361 2.92 4.77 -37.18
CA LYS A 361 3.72 3.78 -36.45
C LYS A 361 3.29 2.35 -36.75
N THR A 362 4.25 1.45 -36.91
CA THR A 362 4.00 0.01 -36.80
C THR A 362 3.92 -0.34 -35.31
N PHE A 363 2.92 -1.12 -34.90
CA PHE A 363 2.82 -1.58 -33.52
C PHE A 363 2.18 -2.96 -33.40
N VAL A 364 2.59 -3.69 -32.36
CA VAL A 364 1.96 -4.95 -31.94
C VAL A 364 1.09 -4.68 -30.73
N PHE A 365 -0.14 -5.20 -30.73
CA PHE A 365 -1.04 -5.20 -29.58
C PHE A 365 -1.27 -6.63 -29.07
N GLU A 366 -0.88 -6.89 -27.83
CA GLU A 366 -1.06 -8.16 -27.13
C GLU A 366 -2.30 -8.10 -26.22
N ALA A 367 -3.43 -8.60 -26.74
CA ALA A 367 -4.73 -8.57 -26.09
C ALA A 367 -4.96 -9.87 -25.30
N ARG A 368 -4.30 -10.00 -24.14
CA ARG A 368 -4.30 -11.27 -23.39
C ARG A 368 -5.70 -11.72 -22.95
N ARG A 369 -6.62 -10.78 -22.68
CA ARG A 369 -8.03 -11.10 -22.37
C ARG A 369 -8.78 -11.78 -23.51
N TRP A 370 -8.40 -11.51 -24.75
CA TRP A 370 -9.00 -12.11 -25.94
C TRP A 370 -8.23 -13.34 -26.44
N ASN A 371 -7.09 -13.67 -25.81
CA ASN A 371 -6.11 -14.66 -26.28
C ASN A 371 -5.61 -14.39 -27.72
N MET A 372 -5.54 -13.11 -28.10
CA MET A 372 -5.14 -12.68 -29.45
C MET A 372 -3.97 -11.70 -29.41
N VAL A 373 -3.19 -11.67 -30.49
CA VAL A 373 -2.15 -10.68 -30.75
C VAL A 373 -2.35 -10.14 -32.17
N TYR A 374 -2.20 -8.82 -32.32
CA TYR A 374 -2.45 -8.09 -33.56
C TYR A 374 -1.20 -7.29 -33.94
N LEU A 375 -0.82 -7.28 -35.22
CA LEU A 375 0.20 -6.43 -35.81
C LEU A 375 -0.47 -5.40 -36.73
N PHE A 376 -0.38 -4.13 -36.36
CA PHE A 376 -0.85 -2.99 -37.12
C PHE A 376 0.29 -2.41 -37.95
N LYS A 377 0.19 -2.48 -39.27
CA LYS A 377 1.26 -2.11 -40.21
C LYS A 377 0.77 -1.05 -41.22
N PRO A 378 1.42 0.12 -41.31
CA PRO A 378 1.04 1.15 -42.28
C PRO A 378 1.40 0.72 -43.72
N ARG A 379 0.48 0.96 -44.65
CA ARG A 379 0.67 0.83 -46.10
C ARG A 379 1.11 2.16 -46.73
N THR A 380 1.56 2.11 -47.97
CA THR A 380 2.08 3.28 -48.72
C THR A 380 1.05 4.38 -48.98
N ASP A 381 -0.24 4.02 -49.04
CA ASP A 381 -1.39 4.92 -49.16
C ASP A 381 -1.79 5.57 -47.81
N GLY A 382 -1.16 5.18 -46.70
CA GLY A 382 -1.53 5.62 -45.36
C GLY A 382 -2.71 4.87 -44.73
N THR A 383 -3.24 3.84 -45.39
CA THR A 383 -4.11 2.85 -44.74
C THR A 383 -3.29 1.93 -43.83
N TYR A 384 -3.97 1.20 -42.97
CA TYR A 384 -3.37 0.14 -42.16
C TYR A 384 -3.78 -1.25 -42.68
N GLU A 385 -2.88 -2.20 -42.55
CA GLU A 385 -3.13 -3.63 -42.60
C GLU A 385 -3.04 -4.19 -41.18
N VAL A 386 -3.98 -5.06 -40.80
CA VAL A 386 -3.91 -5.77 -39.51
C VAL A 386 -3.79 -7.27 -39.74
N GLY A 387 -2.65 -7.81 -39.32
CA GLY A 387 -2.45 -9.24 -39.16
C GLY A 387 -2.74 -9.66 -37.72
N SER A 388 -3.37 -10.80 -37.48
CA SER A 388 -3.64 -11.31 -36.14
C SER A 388 -3.25 -12.78 -35.98
N MET A 389 -3.07 -13.22 -34.73
CA MET A 389 -2.77 -14.60 -34.35
C MET A 389 -3.19 -14.93 -32.92
N GLN A 390 -3.26 -16.21 -32.60
CA GLN A 390 -3.59 -16.70 -31.26
C GLN A 390 -2.39 -16.56 -30.31
N LEU A 391 -2.63 -16.10 -29.07
CA LEU A 391 -1.61 -15.87 -28.05
C LEU A 391 -0.80 -17.14 -27.69
N LYS A 392 -1.36 -18.33 -27.92
CA LYS A 392 -0.67 -19.62 -27.72
C LYS A 392 0.49 -19.85 -28.70
N ASP A 393 0.44 -19.21 -29.87
CA ASP A 393 1.39 -19.36 -30.99
C ASP A 393 2.36 -18.15 -31.06
N TRP A 394 2.30 -17.25 -30.08
CA TRP A 394 2.99 -15.97 -30.04
C TRP A 394 4.28 -16.03 -29.19
N GLU A 395 5.37 -15.52 -29.76
CA GLU A 395 6.70 -15.43 -29.14
C GLU A 395 7.27 -14.04 -29.46
N PRO A 396 7.26 -13.07 -28.52
CA PRO A 396 7.71 -11.70 -28.79
C PRO A 396 9.13 -11.60 -29.35
N ALA A 397 10.03 -12.50 -28.94
CA ALA A 397 11.40 -12.57 -29.41
C ALA A 397 11.53 -13.04 -30.88
N ALA A 398 10.49 -13.67 -31.45
CA ALA A 398 10.42 -14.10 -32.85
C ALA A 398 9.75 -13.07 -33.78
N CYS A 399 9.21 -11.97 -33.25
CA CYS A 399 8.64 -10.89 -34.04
C CYS A 399 9.72 -9.89 -34.47
N ASP A 400 9.99 -9.80 -35.78
CA ASP A 400 10.97 -8.84 -36.32
C ASP A 400 10.53 -7.39 -36.13
N GLU A 401 9.22 -7.09 -36.18
CA GLU A 401 8.70 -5.76 -35.91
C GLU A 401 9.00 -5.26 -34.48
N LEU A 402 9.18 -6.16 -33.50
CA LEU A 402 9.55 -5.80 -32.12
C LEU A 402 11.06 -5.60 -31.92
N ARG A 403 11.88 -5.88 -32.95
CA ARG A 403 13.33 -5.61 -32.98
C ARG A 403 13.67 -4.18 -33.44
N VAL A 404 12.66 -3.38 -33.79
CA VAL A 404 12.81 -2.01 -34.33
C VAL A 404 12.42 -0.97 -33.27
N PRO A 405 13.36 -0.15 -32.75
CA PRO A 405 13.06 0.83 -31.69
C PRO A 405 12.06 1.94 -32.05
N ALA A 406 11.78 2.17 -33.33
CA ALA A 406 10.79 3.14 -33.78
C ALA A 406 9.32 2.62 -33.71
N ASN A 407 9.15 1.32 -33.48
CA ASN A 407 7.86 0.63 -33.34
C ASN A 407 7.43 0.55 -31.87
N TYR A 408 6.17 0.16 -31.64
CA TYR A 408 5.59 0.05 -30.29
C TYR A 408 5.08 -1.36 -30.01
N TYR A 409 5.11 -1.75 -28.73
CA TYR A 409 4.55 -2.99 -28.18
C TYR A 409 3.54 -2.62 -27.09
N VAL A 410 2.25 -2.79 -27.36
CA VAL A 410 1.17 -2.42 -26.44
C VAL A 410 0.55 -3.69 -25.85
N ILE A 411 0.28 -3.71 -24.54
CA ILE A 411 -0.16 -4.92 -23.84
C ILE A 411 -1.35 -4.63 -22.91
N ASP A 412 -2.49 -5.30 -23.12
CA ASP A 412 -3.58 -5.42 -22.14
C ASP A 412 -3.46 -6.78 -21.43
N PRO A 413 -2.92 -6.84 -20.19
CA PRO A 413 -2.69 -8.10 -19.52
C PRO A 413 -3.98 -8.67 -18.93
N GLY A 414 -4.20 -9.96 -19.18
CA GLY A 414 -5.34 -10.71 -18.69
C GLY A 414 -5.23 -11.05 -17.20
N GLU A 415 -6.28 -11.66 -16.66
CA GLU A 415 -6.33 -12.07 -15.25
C GLU A 415 -5.44 -13.28 -14.97
N ALA A 416 -4.16 -12.99 -14.74
CA ALA A 416 -3.22 -13.75 -13.92
C ALA A 416 -2.93 -15.22 -14.31
N GLU A 417 -2.55 -15.49 -15.56
CA GLU A 417 -1.60 -16.58 -15.82
C GLU A 417 -0.74 -16.42 -17.09
N LYS A 418 0.44 -17.08 -17.06
CA LYS A 418 1.43 -17.36 -18.13
C LYS A 418 2.04 -16.17 -18.88
N GLY A 419 3.37 -16.28 -19.10
CA GLY A 419 4.20 -15.26 -19.76
C GLY A 419 4.48 -14.04 -18.88
N GLY A 420 5.74 -13.84 -18.48
CA GLY A 420 6.18 -12.49 -18.12
C GLY A 420 6.11 -11.57 -19.34
N VAL A 421 6.13 -10.25 -19.16
CA VAL A 421 6.40 -9.36 -20.30
C VAL A 421 7.90 -9.48 -20.62
N CYS A 422 8.21 -9.86 -21.87
CA CYS A 422 9.58 -9.99 -22.36
C CYS A 422 10.13 -8.64 -22.82
N PHE A 423 11.42 -8.38 -22.59
CA PHE A 423 12.09 -7.20 -23.11
C PHE A 423 12.31 -7.31 -24.62
N VAL A 424 11.95 -6.25 -25.34
CA VAL A 424 12.11 -6.10 -26.79
C VAL A 424 12.73 -4.73 -27.10
N ALA A 425 13.10 -4.46 -28.36
CA ALA A 425 13.74 -3.19 -28.72
C ALA A 425 12.71 -2.08 -29.02
N ALA A 426 11.51 -2.44 -29.47
CA ALA A 426 10.36 -1.55 -29.62
C ALA A 426 9.89 -0.98 -28.27
N LYS A 427 9.41 0.27 -28.26
CA LYS A 427 8.92 0.93 -27.03
C LYS A 427 7.69 0.20 -26.47
N THR A 428 7.74 -0.20 -25.21
CA THR A 428 6.68 -1.00 -24.57
C THR A 428 5.74 -0.15 -23.73
N VAL A 429 4.43 -0.30 -23.93
CA VAL A 429 3.35 0.33 -23.15
C VAL A 429 2.44 -0.74 -22.59
N ILE A 430 2.48 -0.94 -21.27
CA ILE A 430 1.69 -1.96 -20.58
C ILE A 430 0.56 -1.27 -19.82
N CYS A 431 -0.67 -1.79 -19.90
CA CYS A 431 -1.84 -1.20 -19.23
C CYS A 431 -2.41 -2.09 -18.11
N PRO A 432 -1.66 -2.44 -17.06
CA PRO A 432 -2.07 -3.46 -16.11
C PRO A 432 -3.15 -2.98 -15.13
N SER A 433 -3.91 -3.95 -14.61
CA SER A 433 -4.53 -3.81 -13.29
C SER A 433 -3.43 -3.58 -12.23
N PRO A 434 -3.70 -2.91 -11.10
CA PRO A 434 -2.73 -2.66 -10.03
C PRO A 434 -2.32 -3.91 -9.20
N ASP A 435 -2.16 -5.06 -9.85
CA ASP A 435 -1.41 -6.21 -9.33
C ASP A 435 -0.02 -6.23 -10.01
N PRO A 436 1.10 -6.12 -9.27
CA PRO A 436 2.43 -6.19 -9.84
C PRO A 436 2.70 -7.47 -10.63
N GLN A 437 1.99 -8.58 -10.39
CA GLN A 437 2.25 -9.83 -11.11
C GLN A 437 2.02 -9.72 -12.63
N HIS A 438 1.13 -8.81 -13.09
CA HIS A 438 0.99 -8.49 -14.52
C HIS A 438 2.28 -7.94 -15.15
N LEU A 439 3.21 -7.40 -14.36
CA LEU A 439 4.47 -6.84 -14.82
C LEU A 439 5.63 -7.85 -14.91
N GLY A 440 5.48 -9.12 -14.56
CA GLY A 440 6.50 -10.16 -14.78
C GLY A 440 7.95 -9.75 -14.39
N GLU A 441 8.89 -9.86 -15.34
CA GLU A 441 10.29 -9.39 -15.16
C GLU A 441 10.41 -7.86 -15.23
N PHE A 442 9.54 -7.21 -16.01
CA PHE A 442 9.35 -5.76 -16.09
C PHE A 442 9.11 -5.11 -14.70
N LYS A 443 8.81 -5.85 -13.63
CA LYS A 443 8.81 -5.34 -12.24
C LYS A 443 10.11 -4.64 -11.82
N LYS A 444 11.27 -5.03 -12.39
CA LYS A 444 12.60 -4.73 -11.84
C LYS A 444 13.27 -3.45 -12.35
N LEU A 445 12.66 -2.73 -13.30
CA LEU A 445 13.28 -1.56 -13.93
C LEU A 445 12.66 -0.22 -13.46
N PRO A 446 13.43 0.87 -13.43
CA PRO A 446 12.87 2.23 -13.41
C PRO A 446 12.05 2.45 -14.69
N LYS A 447 10.90 3.13 -14.56
CA LYS A 447 9.98 3.42 -15.67
C LYS A 447 9.14 4.66 -15.40
N CYS A 448 8.47 5.14 -16.44
CA CYS A 448 7.28 5.96 -16.27
C CYS A 448 6.09 5.08 -15.82
N LYS A 449 5.67 5.19 -14.55
CA LYS A 449 4.29 4.86 -14.17
C LYS A 449 3.42 6.06 -14.50
N LEU A 450 2.23 5.80 -15.05
CA LEU A 450 1.16 6.78 -15.22
C LEU A 450 -0.12 6.23 -14.60
N TYR A 451 -0.87 7.09 -13.94
CA TYR A 451 -2.07 6.73 -13.19
C TYR A 451 -3.33 7.32 -13.82
N MET A 452 -4.32 6.47 -14.09
CA MET A 452 -5.63 6.83 -14.63
C MET A 452 -6.65 6.91 -13.50
N ALA A 453 -7.46 7.98 -13.50
CA ALA A 453 -8.49 8.23 -12.50
C ALA A 453 -9.74 7.37 -12.70
N ALA A 454 -10.58 7.27 -11.68
CA ALA A 454 -12.00 6.97 -11.84
C ALA A 454 -12.71 8.07 -12.67
N SER A 455 -13.99 7.88 -13.00
CA SER A 455 -14.82 8.94 -13.61
C SER A 455 -15.32 9.94 -12.57
N SER A 456 -15.51 11.20 -12.96
CA SER A 456 -16.34 12.14 -12.19
C SER A 456 -17.84 11.75 -12.28
N LEU A 457 -18.70 12.39 -11.48
CA LEU A 457 -20.14 12.19 -11.57
C LEU A 457 -20.69 12.62 -12.94
N GLN A 458 -20.26 13.79 -13.44
CA GLN A 458 -20.63 14.31 -14.76
C GLN A 458 -20.19 13.38 -15.90
N GLU A 459 -18.95 12.88 -15.82
CA GLU A 459 -18.45 11.87 -16.78
C GLU A 459 -19.25 10.56 -16.69
N ALA A 460 -19.67 10.16 -15.49
CA ALA A 460 -20.46 8.95 -15.27
C ALA A 460 -21.91 9.07 -15.78
N GLN A 461 -22.58 10.20 -15.54
CA GLN A 461 -23.92 10.49 -16.06
C GLN A 461 -23.95 10.36 -17.59
N CYS A 462 -22.99 10.98 -18.28
CA CYS A 462 -22.85 10.90 -19.74
C CYS A 462 -22.62 9.45 -20.21
N ILE A 463 -21.61 8.76 -19.67
CA ILE A 463 -21.21 7.43 -20.15
C ILE A 463 -22.24 6.34 -19.82
N VAL A 464 -22.83 6.38 -18.61
CA VAL A 464 -23.78 5.35 -18.17
C VAL A 464 -25.10 5.46 -18.94
N LYS A 465 -25.54 6.67 -19.35
CA LYS A 465 -26.72 6.84 -20.23
C LYS A 465 -26.62 6.01 -21.51
N TYR A 466 -25.45 5.96 -22.16
CA TYR A 466 -25.26 5.16 -23.38
C TYR A 466 -25.08 3.65 -23.11
N LEU A 467 -24.40 3.28 -22.03
CA LEU A 467 -24.14 1.87 -21.70
C LEU A 467 -25.31 1.17 -21.00
N ARG A 468 -26.20 1.94 -20.37
CA ARG A 468 -27.38 1.50 -19.60
C ARG A 468 -28.55 2.46 -19.86
N PRO A 469 -29.10 2.54 -21.09
CA PRO A 469 -30.16 3.49 -21.46
C PRO A 469 -31.50 3.30 -20.73
N ASN A 470 -31.64 2.24 -19.92
CA ASN A 470 -32.78 2.01 -19.04
C ASN A 470 -32.61 2.68 -17.66
N PHE A 471 -31.47 3.33 -17.37
CA PHE A 471 -31.20 4.03 -16.12
C PHE A 471 -31.43 5.53 -16.29
N ASP A 472 -32.18 6.11 -15.35
CA ASP A 472 -32.33 7.56 -15.24
C ASP A 472 -31.16 8.22 -14.47
N GLN A 473 -31.09 9.55 -14.51
CA GLN A 473 -30.01 10.31 -13.87
C GLN A 473 -29.92 10.07 -12.35
N ASN A 474 -31.06 9.98 -11.66
CA ASN A 474 -31.10 9.76 -10.20
C ASN A 474 -30.54 8.37 -9.85
N GLN A 475 -30.80 7.36 -10.70
CA GLN A 475 -30.23 6.02 -10.54
C GLN A 475 -28.71 6.01 -10.75
N VAL A 476 -28.17 6.81 -11.67
CA VAL A 476 -26.71 6.95 -11.84
C VAL A 476 -26.08 7.68 -10.67
N GLU A 477 -26.70 8.77 -10.19
CA GLU A 477 -26.26 9.52 -9.01
C GLU A 477 -26.26 8.67 -7.75
N GLU A 478 -27.32 7.88 -7.51
CA GLU A 478 -27.40 6.95 -6.38
C GLU A 478 -26.31 5.87 -6.47
N LEU A 479 -26.09 5.27 -7.65
CA LEU A 479 -25.01 4.27 -7.81
C LEU A 479 -23.62 4.88 -7.65
N TYR A 480 -23.42 6.14 -8.05
CA TYR A 480 -22.17 6.88 -7.82
C TYR A 480 -21.96 7.18 -6.33
N ARG A 481 -23.01 7.66 -5.63
CA ARG A 481 -23.02 7.88 -4.17
C ARG A 481 -22.65 6.62 -3.39
N ARG A 482 -23.07 5.44 -3.88
CA ARG A 482 -22.81 4.14 -3.24
C ARG A 482 -21.46 3.51 -3.60
N PHE A 483 -21.03 3.58 -4.86
CA PHE A 483 -19.93 2.77 -5.41
C PHE A 483 -18.80 3.54 -6.12
N GLY A 484 -18.94 4.87 -6.24
CA GLY A 484 -17.93 5.75 -6.81
C GLY A 484 -17.82 5.73 -8.33
N GLY A 485 -16.88 6.53 -8.85
CA GLY A 485 -16.63 6.72 -10.29
C GLY A 485 -16.07 5.52 -11.05
N ILE A 486 -16.05 4.32 -10.48
CA ILE A 486 -15.57 3.12 -11.16
C ILE A 486 -16.69 2.63 -12.09
N LEU A 487 -16.63 3.01 -13.37
CA LEU A 487 -17.66 2.73 -14.39
C LEU A 487 -18.21 1.28 -14.36
N ARG A 488 -17.33 0.29 -14.15
CA ARG A 488 -17.73 -1.14 -14.02
C ARG A 488 -18.74 -1.40 -12.91
N HIS A 489 -18.69 -0.66 -11.81
CA HIS A 489 -19.61 -0.80 -10.69
C HIS A 489 -20.98 -0.19 -11.04
N LEU A 490 -20.97 0.96 -11.72
CA LEU A 490 -22.17 1.68 -12.16
C LEU A 490 -22.95 0.90 -13.24
N ILE A 491 -22.25 0.22 -14.15
CA ILE A 491 -22.87 -0.62 -15.20
C ILE A 491 -23.06 -2.10 -14.79
N GLY A 492 -22.79 -2.46 -13.53
CA GLY A 492 -22.93 -3.84 -13.02
C GLY A 492 -24.37 -4.25 -12.68
N ASP A 493 -24.55 -5.37 -11.98
CA ASP A 493 -25.71 -5.54 -11.10
C ASP A 493 -25.36 -4.88 -9.74
N PRO A 494 -26.14 -3.89 -9.28
CA PRO A 494 -25.90 -3.24 -7.99
C PRO A 494 -25.79 -4.21 -6.81
N LYS A 495 -26.47 -5.37 -6.86
CA LYS A 495 -26.43 -6.39 -5.81
C LYS A 495 -25.10 -7.15 -5.80
N GLU A 496 -24.55 -7.49 -6.95
CA GLU A 496 -23.23 -8.14 -7.04
C GLU A 496 -22.12 -7.21 -6.56
N VAL A 497 -22.20 -5.93 -6.94
CA VAL A 497 -21.29 -4.87 -6.49
C VAL A 497 -21.38 -4.67 -4.97
N GLU A 498 -22.58 -4.60 -4.42
CA GLU A 498 -22.81 -4.51 -2.98
C GLU A 498 -22.30 -5.74 -2.22
N MET A 499 -22.58 -6.95 -2.70
CA MET A 499 -22.05 -8.19 -2.11
C MET A 499 -20.51 -8.19 -2.11
N ALA A 500 -19.87 -7.73 -3.18
CA ALA A 500 -18.42 -7.66 -3.28
C ALA A 500 -17.81 -6.57 -2.39
N ARG A 501 -18.47 -5.41 -2.26
CA ARG A 501 -18.16 -4.36 -1.29
C ARG A 501 -18.22 -4.89 0.14
N ASN A 502 -19.34 -5.51 0.50
CA ASN A 502 -19.58 -5.95 1.88
C ASN A 502 -18.65 -7.12 2.25
N ALA A 503 -18.35 -8.04 1.32
CA ALA A 503 -17.33 -9.08 1.50
C ALA A 503 -15.90 -8.53 1.63
N THR A 504 -15.62 -7.36 1.04
CA THR A 504 -14.35 -6.64 1.23
C THR A 504 -14.31 -5.94 2.59
N LEU A 505 -15.43 -5.33 2.99
CA LEU A 505 -15.60 -4.65 4.28
C LEU A 505 -15.38 -5.58 5.47
N SER A 506 -15.93 -6.80 5.45
CA SER A 506 -15.70 -7.80 6.51
C SER A 506 -14.29 -8.40 6.51
N ASN A 507 -13.44 -8.10 5.51
CA ASN A 507 -12.06 -8.59 5.47
C ASN A 507 -11.12 -7.64 6.25
N GLN A 508 -11.17 -7.73 7.58
CA GLN A 508 -10.41 -6.85 8.47
C GLN A 508 -8.90 -6.79 8.19
N ASN A 509 -8.29 -7.90 7.76
CA ASN A 509 -6.86 -7.90 7.42
C ASN A 509 -6.57 -7.04 6.19
N LEU A 510 -7.45 -7.07 5.19
CA LEU A 510 -7.34 -6.25 3.99
C LEU A 510 -7.60 -4.77 4.30
N VAL A 511 -8.70 -4.45 4.98
CA VAL A 511 -9.05 -3.06 5.34
C VAL A 511 -7.94 -2.42 6.19
N ARG A 512 -7.47 -3.12 7.24
CA ARG A 512 -6.31 -2.68 8.04
C ARG A 512 -5.05 -2.53 7.19
N GLN A 513 -4.75 -3.47 6.29
CA GLN A 513 -3.58 -3.36 5.42
C GLN A 513 -3.63 -2.11 4.54
N VAL A 514 -4.80 -1.76 4.00
CA VAL A 514 -4.94 -0.55 3.17
C VAL A 514 -4.78 0.72 3.99
N TRP A 515 -5.51 0.90 5.10
CA TRP A 515 -5.37 2.13 5.89
C TRP A 515 -3.99 2.26 6.56
N THR A 516 -3.31 1.15 6.88
CA THR A 516 -1.95 1.19 7.49
C THR A 516 -0.82 1.30 6.49
N SER A 517 -1.04 1.07 5.19
CA SER A 517 -0.01 1.18 4.15
C SER A 517 -0.20 2.35 3.19
N GLY A 518 -1.45 2.78 2.97
CA GLY A 518 -1.79 3.70 1.87
C GLY A 518 -1.63 3.08 0.48
N ILE A 519 -1.55 1.74 0.39
CA ILE A 519 -1.17 1.02 -0.82
C ILE A 519 -2.24 -0.02 -1.18
N ILE A 520 -2.75 0.07 -2.40
CA ILE A 520 -3.59 -0.97 -3.04
C ILE A 520 -2.96 -1.55 -4.31
N ASP A 521 -1.79 -1.07 -4.74
CA ASP A 521 -1.14 -1.47 -6.00
C ASP A 521 -0.06 -2.57 -5.88
N GLN A 522 -0.08 -3.35 -4.78
CA GLN A 522 1.00 -4.28 -4.41
C GLN A 522 0.58 -5.73 -4.11
N GLY A 523 -0.42 -6.28 -4.82
CA GLY A 523 -0.61 -7.73 -4.92
C GLY A 523 -2.02 -8.19 -5.28
N ARG A 524 -2.17 -9.46 -5.73
CA ARG A 524 -3.48 -10.07 -6.02
C ARG A 524 -4.47 -9.95 -4.86
N ASP A 525 -3.99 -10.13 -3.64
CA ASP A 525 -4.82 -10.14 -2.43
C ASP A 525 -5.39 -8.74 -2.10
N LEU A 526 -4.84 -7.69 -2.73
CA LEU A 526 -5.36 -6.32 -2.70
C LEU A 526 -6.39 -6.03 -3.80
N LYS A 527 -6.59 -6.92 -4.80
CA LYS A 527 -7.61 -6.72 -5.85
C LYS A 527 -9.02 -6.44 -5.28
N PRO A 528 -9.49 -7.08 -4.19
CA PRO A 528 -10.79 -6.77 -3.60
C PRO A 528 -10.84 -5.38 -2.93
N ALA A 529 -9.71 -4.78 -2.52
CA ALA A 529 -9.72 -3.45 -1.90
C ALA A 529 -10.40 -2.41 -2.80
N HIS A 530 -10.41 -2.62 -4.11
CA HIS A 530 -11.06 -1.75 -5.08
C HIS A 530 -12.58 -1.64 -4.99
N TRP A 531 -13.25 -2.44 -4.16
CA TRP A 531 -14.67 -2.23 -3.83
C TRP A 531 -14.91 -1.21 -2.71
N LEU A 532 -13.85 -0.79 -2.00
CA LEU A 532 -13.88 0.26 -0.97
C LEU A 532 -12.93 1.43 -1.27
N PHE A 533 -11.83 1.19 -1.98
CA PHE A 533 -10.71 2.13 -2.18
C PHE A 533 -10.37 2.34 -3.65
N GLN A 534 -9.99 3.56 -4.03
CA GLN A 534 -9.55 3.90 -5.39
C GLN A 534 -8.15 4.51 -5.43
N ILE A 535 -7.48 4.32 -6.57
CA ILE A 535 -6.23 5.00 -6.91
C ILE A 535 -6.58 6.35 -7.53
N VAL A 536 -6.12 7.44 -6.92
CA VAL A 536 -6.32 8.80 -7.43
C VAL A 536 -4.98 9.36 -7.90
N PRO A 537 -4.87 9.81 -9.16
CA PRO A 537 -3.62 10.31 -9.72
C PRO A 537 -3.23 11.68 -9.16
N GLU A 538 -1.93 11.91 -9.04
CA GLU A 538 -1.33 13.15 -8.55
C GLU A 538 -0.14 13.55 -9.44
N ASN A 539 0.35 14.79 -9.30
CA ASN A 539 1.56 15.29 -9.96
C ASN A 539 1.62 14.98 -11.48
N GLY A 540 0.59 15.42 -12.21
CA GLY A 540 0.47 15.14 -13.66
C GLY A 540 0.34 13.65 -13.97
N CYS A 541 -0.37 12.91 -13.12
CA CYS A 541 -0.57 11.46 -13.19
C CYS A 541 0.71 10.61 -12.99
N THR A 542 1.82 11.19 -12.53
CA THR A 542 3.09 10.45 -12.31
C THR A 542 3.17 9.79 -10.93
N SER A 543 2.41 10.28 -9.95
CA SER A 543 2.20 9.62 -8.65
C SER A 543 0.71 9.36 -8.41
N SER A 544 0.38 8.74 -7.29
CA SER A 544 -0.99 8.48 -6.88
C SER A 544 -1.12 8.33 -5.37
N ARG A 545 -2.26 8.71 -4.83
CA ARG A 545 -2.71 8.35 -3.48
C ARG A 545 -3.85 7.33 -3.50
N VAL A 546 -4.24 6.87 -2.33
CA VAL A 546 -5.42 6.02 -2.11
C VAL A 546 -6.49 6.82 -1.37
N GLU A 547 -7.71 6.75 -1.87
CA GLU A 547 -8.92 7.31 -1.27
C GLU A 547 -10.00 6.22 -1.16
N PHE A 548 -11.12 6.50 -0.50
CA PHE A 548 -12.32 5.67 -0.60
C PHE A 548 -12.99 5.85 -1.97
N VAL A 549 -13.75 4.85 -2.45
CA VAL A 549 -14.52 4.97 -3.71
C VAL A 549 -15.68 5.97 -3.58
N SER A 550 -16.25 6.10 -2.38
CA SER A 550 -17.43 6.92 -2.11
C SER A 550 -17.55 7.25 -0.61
N GLU A 551 -18.32 8.28 -0.29
CA GLU A 551 -18.72 8.62 1.09
C GLU A 551 -19.43 7.43 1.77
N GLU A 552 -20.29 6.69 1.07
CA GLU A 552 -20.96 5.51 1.65
C GLU A 552 -19.96 4.38 1.98
N ALA A 553 -18.91 4.19 1.17
CA ALA A 553 -17.86 3.22 1.48
C ALA A 553 -17.02 3.63 2.71
N LEU A 554 -16.79 4.94 2.89
CA LEU A 554 -16.13 5.51 4.06
C LEU A 554 -17.01 5.38 5.33
N ASP A 555 -18.27 5.79 5.28
CA ASP A 555 -19.20 5.72 6.42
C ASP A 555 -19.48 4.27 6.85
N LEU A 556 -19.64 3.32 5.92
CA LEU A 556 -19.73 1.89 6.23
C LEU A 556 -18.45 1.34 6.86
N THR A 557 -17.28 1.84 6.44
CA THR A 557 -15.99 1.48 7.06
C THR A 557 -15.86 2.05 8.47
N ILE A 558 -16.37 3.25 8.71
CA ILE A 558 -16.41 3.82 10.07
C ILE A 558 -17.36 3.04 10.96
N HIS A 559 -18.53 2.62 10.45
CA HIS A 559 -19.52 1.87 11.21
C HIS A 559 -19.04 0.45 11.60
N GLU A 560 -18.51 -0.33 10.66
CA GLU A 560 -18.00 -1.70 10.89
C GLU A 560 -16.80 -1.72 11.88
N TYR A 561 -15.97 -0.67 11.86
CA TYR A 561 -14.72 -0.61 12.63
C TYR A 561 -14.75 0.42 13.77
N GLU A 562 -15.91 0.95 14.16
CA GLU A 562 -16.03 2.14 15.03
C GLU A 562 -15.21 2.03 16.34
N ALA A 563 -15.30 0.88 17.01
CA ALA A 563 -14.57 0.63 18.27
C ALA A 563 -13.04 0.51 18.07
N GLU A 564 -12.59 -0.05 16.95
CA GLU A 564 -11.16 -0.12 16.63
C GLU A 564 -10.62 1.26 16.21
N LEU A 565 -11.40 2.03 15.44
CA LEU A 565 -11.06 3.38 15.02
C LEU A 565 -11.02 4.35 16.21
N ALA A 566 -11.91 4.19 17.20
CA ALA A 566 -11.88 4.99 18.42
C ALA A 566 -10.56 4.82 19.21
N ASP A 567 -10.04 3.60 19.36
CA ASP A 567 -8.74 3.35 20.01
C ASP A 567 -7.55 3.70 19.09
N LEU A 568 -7.61 3.32 17.82
CA LEU A 568 -6.53 3.54 16.84
C LEU A 568 -6.31 5.02 16.56
N LEU A 569 -7.35 5.74 16.12
CA LEU A 569 -7.24 7.13 15.68
C LEU A 569 -6.99 8.11 16.84
N THR A 570 -7.21 7.70 18.09
CA THR A 570 -6.86 8.51 19.26
C THR A 570 -5.39 8.34 19.69
N SER A 571 -4.75 7.20 19.39
CA SER A 571 -3.40 6.83 19.86
C SER A 571 -2.31 6.77 18.76
N PHE A 572 -2.59 7.35 17.59
CA PHE A 572 -1.73 7.23 16.40
C PHE A 572 -0.73 8.38 16.25
N ASP A 573 0.46 8.11 15.68
CA ASP A 573 1.34 9.15 15.10
C ASP A 573 0.81 9.54 13.71
N PRO A 574 0.20 10.74 13.59
CA PRO A 574 -0.54 11.12 12.40
C PRO A 574 0.31 11.37 11.15
N LEU A 575 1.63 11.51 11.27
CA LEU A 575 2.50 11.87 10.15
C LEU A 575 2.72 10.72 9.15
N ALA A 576 2.13 9.54 9.39
CA ALA A 576 2.51 8.31 8.71
C ALA A 576 1.65 7.85 7.50
N LYS A 577 0.33 8.19 7.41
CA LYS A 577 -0.55 7.76 6.29
C LYS A 577 -1.71 8.73 6.00
N PRO A 578 -1.95 9.15 4.74
CA PRO A 578 -3.10 9.99 4.37
C PRO A 578 -4.48 9.38 4.65
N VAL A 579 -4.67 8.08 4.42
CA VAL A 579 -5.98 7.40 4.55
C VAL A 579 -6.53 7.49 5.99
N LEU A 580 -5.64 7.50 7.00
CA LEU A 580 -6.03 7.65 8.40
C LEU A 580 -6.42 9.10 8.76
N GLY A 581 -5.98 10.09 7.99
CA GLY A 581 -6.45 11.47 8.11
C GLY A 581 -7.92 11.58 7.72
N VAL A 582 -8.30 11.09 6.54
CA VAL A 582 -9.69 11.08 6.05
C VAL A 582 -10.62 10.28 6.96
N LEU A 583 -10.16 9.13 7.47
CA LEU A 583 -10.90 8.35 8.46
C LEU A 583 -11.11 9.12 9.77
N TYR A 584 -10.09 9.84 10.25
CA TYR A 584 -10.20 10.67 11.45
C TYR A 584 -11.14 11.86 11.26
N GLU A 585 -11.07 12.52 10.11
CA GLU A 585 -11.93 13.63 9.73
C GLU A 585 -13.41 13.23 9.75
N ARG A 586 -13.79 12.22 8.96
CA ARG A 586 -15.19 11.75 8.89
C ARG A 586 -15.65 11.13 10.22
N PHE A 587 -14.79 10.44 10.97
CA PHE A 587 -15.11 9.97 12.33
C PHE A 587 -15.35 11.14 13.29
N ALA A 588 -14.57 12.22 13.22
CA ALA A 588 -14.77 13.42 14.01
C ALA A 588 -16.11 14.09 13.69
N HIS A 589 -16.48 14.26 12.40
CA HIS A 589 -17.81 14.73 12.02
C HIS A 589 -18.91 13.85 12.62
N GLN A 590 -18.83 12.52 12.49
CA GLN A 590 -19.84 11.63 13.09
C GLN A 590 -19.94 11.77 14.62
N VAL A 591 -18.83 11.89 15.36
CA VAL A 591 -18.85 12.08 16.82
C VAL A 591 -19.42 13.44 17.21
N LEU A 592 -19.15 14.49 16.45
CA LEU A 592 -19.68 15.84 16.67
C LEU A 592 -21.20 15.90 16.39
N CYS A 593 -21.68 15.29 15.30
CA CYS A 593 -23.11 15.21 14.98
C CYS A 593 -23.91 14.36 16.00
N ARG A 594 -23.36 13.22 16.44
CA ARG A 594 -24.06 12.34 17.39
C ARG A 594 -24.28 12.98 18.77
N GLY A 595 -23.48 13.97 19.15
CA GLY A 595 -23.54 14.64 20.45
C GLY A 595 -22.89 13.83 21.56
N THR A 596 -21.96 14.43 22.30
CA THR A 596 -21.29 13.79 23.44
C THR A 596 -20.60 14.80 24.36
N LEU A 597 -20.09 14.33 25.49
CA LEU A 597 -19.27 15.10 26.43
C LEU A 597 -17.80 15.06 25.99
N LEU A 598 -17.34 16.16 25.39
CA LEU A 598 -15.99 16.31 24.85
C LEU A 598 -15.07 17.05 25.82
N LEU A 599 -13.77 16.86 25.64
CA LEU A 599 -12.73 17.45 26.49
C LEU A 599 -11.99 18.54 25.73
N THR A 600 -11.97 19.77 26.26
CA THR A 600 -11.39 20.94 25.59
C THR A 600 -10.43 21.75 26.46
N ARG A 601 -9.63 22.63 25.85
CA ARG A 601 -8.77 23.64 26.50
C ARG A 601 -8.48 24.77 25.53
N LEU A 602 -7.98 25.91 26.01
CA LEU A 602 -7.41 26.95 25.14
C LEU A 602 -6.18 26.43 24.39
N ALA A 603 -5.95 26.87 23.15
CA ALA A 603 -4.87 26.32 22.31
C ALA A 603 -3.46 26.84 22.65
N ASN A 604 -3.36 27.96 23.36
CA ASN A 604 -2.09 28.55 23.80
C ASN A 604 -1.56 27.96 25.12
N VAL A 605 -2.40 27.34 25.95
CA VAL A 605 -2.05 26.77 27.27
C VAL A 605 -2.52 25.32 27.41
N THR A 606 -1.76 24.49 28.14
CA THR A 606 -2.10 23.07 28.35
C THR A 606 -3.18 22.85 29.42
N VAL A 607 -3.38 23.83 30.30
CA VAL A 607 -4.38 23.89 31.37
C VAL A 607 -4.87 25.34 31.54
N PRO A 608 -6.10 25.60 32.04
CA PRO A 608 -7.12 24.62 32.44
C PRO A 608 -7.72 23.83 31.27
N MET A 609 -8.33 22.70 31.61
CA MET A 609 -9.13 21.85 30.72
C MET A 609 -10.59 21.92 31.17
N PHE A 610 -11.49 21.95 30.20
CA PHE A 610 -12.93 22.12 30.37
C PHE A 610 -13.69 20.99 29.69
N GLU A 611 -14.94 20.78 30.11
CA GLU A 611 -15.87 19.85 29.46
C GLU A 611 -16.80 20.62 28.53
N MET A 612 -17.03 20.11 27.32
CA MET A 612 -17.92 20.69 26.30
C MET A 612 -19.00 19.65 25.99
N GLN A 613 -20.22 19.89 26.44
CA GLN A 613 -21.37 19.07 26.04
C GLN A 613 -21.89 19.54 24.69
N LEU A 614 -21.84 18.67 23.68
CA LEU A 614 -22.63 18.84 22.46
C LEU A 614 -23.94 18.05 22.59
N PRO A 615 -25.09 18.62 22.19
CA PRO A 615 -26.31 17.83 21.95
C PRO A 615 -26.15 17.01 20.67
N GLN A 616 -27.10 16.10 20.40
CA GLN A 616 -27.22 15.50 19.07
C GLN A 616 -27.68 16.59 18.07
N LEU A 617 -27.11 16.56 16.87
CA LEU A 617 -27.29 17.56 15.82
C LEU A 617 -27.58 16.88 14.47
N ASP A 618 -28.44 17.50 13.66
CA ASP A 618 -28.59 17.12 12.26
C ASP A 618 -27.40 17.66 11.44
N GLU A 619 -26.87 16.83 10.53
CA GLU A 619 -25.79 17.20 9.60
C GLU A 619 -26.36 17.87 8.35
N GLU A 620 -25.92 19.09 8.04
CA GLU A 620 -26.27 19.82 6.82
C GLU A 620 -25.01 20.07 5.98
N VAL A 621 -25.08 19.71 4.69
CA VAL A 621 -23.99 19.89 3.73
C VAL A 621 -24.30 21.10 2.87
N VAL A 622 -23.51 22.16 3.01
CA VAL A 622 -23.67 23.41 2.29
C VAL A 622 -22.79 23.41 1.03
N ASP A 623 -23.39 23.81 -0.08
CA ASP A 623 -22.72 23.92 -1.38
C ASP A 623 -22.12 25.31 -1.56
N GLY A 624 -20.94 25.39 -2.18
CA GLY A 624 -20.24 26.64 -2.45
C GLY A 624 -19.09 26.96 -1.50
N SER A 625 -18.85 28.25 -1.28
CA SER A 625 -17.66 28.77 -0.60
C SER A 625 -17.82 28.81 0.93
N ILE A 626 -16.73 29.13 1.62
CA ILE A 626 -16.74 29.38 3.06
C ILE A 626 -17.67 30.55 3.45
N ALA A 627 -17.88 31.53 2.56
CA ALA A 627 -18.83 32.62 2.81
C ALA A 627 -20.30 32.17 2.70
N ASP A 628 -20.58 31.16 1.87
CA ASP A 628 -21.92 30.58 1.74
C ASP A 628 -22.26 29.72 2.97
N LEU A 629 -21.29 28.92 3.45
CA LEU A 629 -21.36 28.20 4.73
C LEU A 629 -21.62 29.17 5.91
N PHE A 630 -20.85 30.26 5.97
CA PHE A 630 -21.01 31.29 7.01
C PHE A 630 -22.38 31.98 6.94
N THR A 631 -22.84 32.32 5.73
CA THR A 631 -24.14 32.96 5.53
C THR A 631 -25.28 32.04 5.96
N ALA A 632 -25.25 30.76 5.54
CA ALA A 632 -26.22 29.75 5.97
C ALA A 632 -26.25 29.61 7.50
N ALA A 633 -25.07 29.56 8.14
CA ALA A 633 -24.93 29.40 9.59
C ALA A 633 -25.45 30.59 10.42
N THR A 634 -25.76 31.75 9.83
CA THR A 634 -26.40 32.86 10.59
C THR A 634 -27.88 32.66 10.89
N THR A 635 -28.54 31.63 10.33
CA THR A 635 -30.00 31.44 10.44
C THR A 635 -30.40 29.99 10.70
N GLY A 636 -31.68 29.78 11.02
CA GLY A 636 -32.29 28.45 11.07
C GLY A 636 -32.41 27.84 12.47
N GLN A 637 -32.18 26.54 12.57
CA GLN A 637 -32.26 25.75 13.80
C GLN A 637 -30.87 25.22 14.18
N LEU A 638 -30.73 24.72 15.41
CA LEU A 638 -29.45 24.17 15.89
C LEU A 638 -29.02 22.96 15.04
N ARG A 639 -27.93 23.11 14.28
CA ARG A 639 -27.43 22.12 13.30
C ARG A 639 -25.89 22.12 13.22
N TYR A 640 -25.36 21.03 12.69
CA TYR A 640 -23.94 20.90 12.35
C TYR A 640 -23.75 21.05 10.85
N MET A 641 -23.14 22.15 10.41
CA MET A 641 -22.93 22.46 9.00
C MET A 641 -21.51 22.15 8.54
N ARG A 642 -21.35 21.56 7.36
CA ARG A 642 -20.05 21.37 6.68
C ARG A 642 -20.13 21.82 5.20
N PRO A 643 -19.03 22.28 4.60
CA PRO A 643 -18.99 22.50 3.16
C PRO A 643 -18.99 21.16 2.40
N ARG A 644 -19.44 21.15 1.14
CA ARG A 644 -19.21 20.00 0.24
C ARG A 644 -17.78 19.99 -0.31
N ASP A 645 -17.23 21.17 -0.63
CA ASP A 645 -15.91 21.29 -1.26
C ASP A 645 -14.76 21.25 -0.24
N VAL A 646 -14.09 20.10 -0.18
CA VAL A 646 -12.89 19.82 0.64
C VAL A 646 -11.64 20.66 0.25
N GLY A 647 -11.81 21.65 -0.63
CA GLY A 647 -10.75 22.51 -1.16
C GLY A 647 -10.54 23.83 -0.40
N LEU A 648 -11.33 24.10 0.64
CA LEU A 648 -11.28 25.35 1.42
C LEU A 648 -10.37 25.18 2.65
N PRO A 649 -9.14 25.74 2.66
CA PRO A 649 -8.10 25.41 3.65
C PRO A 649 -8.27 26.20 4.97
N VAL A 650 -9.49 26.26 5.51
CA VAL A 650 -9.87 27.30 6.48
C VAL A 650 -10.58 26.77 7.74
N ILE A 651 -11.65 25.98 7.59
CA ILE A 651 -12.32 25.16 8.62
C ILE A 651 -13.09 24.04 7.91
N ASP A 652 -13.43 22.96 8.63
CA ASP A 652 -14.11 21.79 8.05
C ASP A 652 -15.61 21.75 8.40
N SER A 653 -16.02 22.45 9.46
CA SER A 653 -17.43 22.57 9.86
C SER A 653 -17.69 23.72 10.85
N CYS A 654 -18.97 24.05 11.04
CA CYS A 654 -19.42 25.00 12.06
C CYS A 654 -20.78 24.61 12.64
N LEU A 655 -21.11 25.20 13.79
CA LEU A 655 -22.47 25.18 14.33
C LEU A 655 -23.29 26.32 13.75
N ALA A 656 -24.57 26.04 13.49
CA ALA A 656 -25.61 27.02 13.20
C ALA A 656 -26.73 26.88 14.25
N PRO A 657 -27.49 27.95 14.58
CA PRO A 657 -27.23 29.33 14.21
C PRO A 657 -26.00 29.91 14.95
N VAL A 658 -25.54 31.09 14.54
CA VAL A 658 -24.62 31.92 15.33
C VAL A 658 -25.33 32.39 16.61
N GLU A 659 -24.76 32.10 17.78
CA GLU A 659 -25.34 32.47 19.09
C GLU A 659 -24.63 33.72 19.66
N ASP A 660 -25.38 34.77 20.02
CA ASP A 660 -24.87 36.03 20.59
C ASP A 660 -23.66 36.65 19.82
N GLY A 661 -23.66 36.52 18.49
CA GLY A 661 -22.56 36.98 17.62
C GLY A 661 -21.27 36.14 17.71
N VAL A 662 -21.34 34.96 18.32
CA VAL A 662 -20.22 34.00 18.47
C VAL A 662 -20.45 32.80 17.55
N MET A 663 -19.65 32.71 16.48
CA MET A 663 -19.66 31.54 15.61
C MET A 663 -18.73 30.46 16.15
N THR A 664 -19.23 29.22 16.29
CA THR A 664 -18.43 28.06 16.67
C THR A 664 -18.03 27.27 15.43
N CYS A 665 -16.73 27.09 15.22
CA CYS A 665 -16.15 26.37 14.08
C CYS A 665 -15.25 25.23 14.57
N PHE A 666 -15.13 24.17 13.76
CA PHE A 666 -14.20 23.08 13.98
C PHE A 666 -13.19 23.01 12.83
N GLN A 667 -11.92 22.90 13.19
CA GLN A 667 -10.84 22.48 12.28
C GLN A 667 -10.32 21.16 12.83
N ILE A 668 -10.81 20.07 12.26
CA ILE A 668 -10.27 18.74 12.50
C ILE A 668 -8.88 18.71 11.89
N THR A 669 -7.88 18.27 12.65
CA THR A 669 -6.56 18.07 12.06
C THR A 669 -5.76 17.00 12.77
N VAL A 670 -5.12 16.19 11.95
CA VAL A 670 -4.08 15.27 12.38
C VAL A 670 -2.69 15.95 12.35
N SER A 671 -2.56 17.17 11.82
CA SER A 671 -1.27 17.85 11.65
C SER A 671 -1.01 18.93 12.70
N ALA A 672 -0.02 18.70 13.56
CA ALA A 672 0.51 19.72 14.47
C ALA A 672 0.97 21.01 13.76
N LYS A 673 1.24 20.96 12.44
CA LYS A 673 1.69 22.09 11.59
C LYS A 673 0.58 22.78 10.79
N HIS A 674 -0.68 22.34 10.88
CA HIS A 674 -1.78 22.92 10.10
C HIS A 674 -1.96 24.42 10.36
N SER A 675 -1.97 25.23 9.31
CA SER A 675 -2.27 26.67 9.36
C SER A 675 -3.78 26.93 9.31
N LEU A 676 -4.18 28.17 9.57
CA LEU A 676 -5.52 28.71 9.26
C LEU A 676 -5.33 29.96 8.41
N ASP A 677 -6.14 30.14 7.38
CA ASP A 677 -6.26 31.44 6.72
C ASP A 677 -7.28 32.32 7.47
N LEU A 678 -6.79 33.05 8.48
CA LEU A 678 -7.61 33.97 9.26
C LEU A 678 -8.17 35.13 8.42
N VAL A 679 -7.51 35.49 7.31
CA VAL A 679 -7.98 36.55 6.41
C VAL A 679 -9.15 36.05 5.57
N ALA A 680 -9.14 34.78 5.16
CA ALA A 680 -10.31 34.12 4.56
C ALA A 680 -11.51 34.07 5.53
N LEU A 681 -11.29 33.77 6.82
CA LEU A 681 -12.36 33.79 7.84
C LEU A 681 -12.95 35.20 8.06
N GLU A 682 -12.12 36.23 8.18
CA GLU A 682 -12.62 37.62 8.28
C GLU A 682 -13.33 38.10 7.01
N ASN A 683 -12.90 37.62 5.84
CA ASN A 683 -13.61 37.89 4.58
C ASN A 683 -14.98 37.20 4.55
N ALA A 684 -15.09 35.96 5.04
CA ALA A 684 -16.34 35.21 5.11
C ALA A 684 -17.33 35.77 6.13
N ALA A 685 -16.84 36.29 7.26
CA ALA A 685 -17.67 36.93 8.28
C ALA A 685 -18.12 38.36 7.93
N ARG A 686 -17.57 38.97 6.87
CA ARG A 686 -17.80 40.40 6.57
C ARG A 686 -19.24 40.68 6.16
N GLY A 687 -19.94 41.46 6.99
CA GLY A 687 -21.34 41.85 6.76
C GLY A 687 -22.36 40.91 7.39
N LEU A 688 -21.90 39.87 8.09
CA LEU A 688 -22.70 39.02 8.96
C LEU A 688 -22.61 39.55 10.39
N ASP A 689 -23.59 39.24 11.25
CA ASP A 689 -23.61 39.66 12.66
C ASP A 689 -22.73 38.72 13.52
N ILE A 690 -21.43 38.69 13.20
CA ILE A 690 -20.42 37.85 13.84
C ILE A 690 -19.36 38.76 14.46
N ALA A 691 -19.36 38.85 15.80
CA ALA A 691 -18.36 39.59 16.57
C ALA A 691 -17.14 38.74 16.95
N LYS A 692 -17.29 37.41 16.97
CA LYS A 692 -16.27 36.47 17.44
C LYS A 692 -16.37 35.12 16.73
N ILE A 693 -15.21 34.50 16.46
CA ILE A 693 -15.12 33.09 16.04
C ILE A 693 -14.37 32.29 17.11
N VAL A 694 -14.95 31.17 17.54
CA VAL A 694 -14.30 30.16 18.38
C VAL A 694 -13.93 28.95 17.52
N ILE A 695 -12.63 28.73 17.31
CA ILE A 695 -12.11 27.64 16.50
C ILE A 695 -11.66 26.50 17.41
N TYR A 696 -12.35 25.36 17.33
CA TYR A 696 -11.97 24.11 17.99
C TYR A 696 -11.09 23.27 17.07
N TRP A 697 -9.82 23.17 17.41
CA TRP A 697 -8.87 22.24 16.79
C TRP A 697 -9.17 20.82 17.29
N VAL A 698 -9.85 20.01 16.47
CA VAL A 698 -10.20 18.63 16.82
C VAL A 698 -9.02 17.72 16.48
N VAL A 699 -8.38 17.15 17.51
CA VAL A 699 -7.09 16.44 17.36
C VAL A 699 -7.08 15.07 18.04
N PRO A 700 -6.24 14.12 17.57
CA PRO A 700 -6.00 12.85 18.26
C PRO A 700 -5.67 13.06 19.74
N ARG A 701 -6.10 12.14 20.60
CA ARG A 701 -5.99 12.22 22.06
C ARG A 701 -4.54 12.44 22.53
N ASP A 702 -3.58 11.79 21.89
CA ASP A 702 -2.17 11.94 22.25
C ASP A 702 -1.63 13.31 21.80
N SER A 703 -2.12 13.85 20.68
CA SER A 703 -1.85 15.23 20.26
C SER A 703 -2.52 16.29 21.17
N PHE A 704 -3.64 15.97 21.84
CA PHE A 704 -4.42 16.94 22.64
C PHE A 704 -3.59 17.69 23.69
N ARG A 705 -2.55 17.08 24.27
CA ARG A 705 -1.71 17.74 25.28
C ARG A 705 -0.62 18.63 24.68
N GLU A 706 -0.07 18.26 23.53
CA GLU A 706 1.11 18.92 22.94
C GLU A 706 0.75 19.92 21.84
N PHE A 707 -0.44 19.79 21.24
CA PHE A 707 -0.92 20.68 20.18
C PHE A 707 -1.05 22.13 20.69
N ASN A 708 -0.08 22.99 20.36
CA ASN A 708 -0.09 24.39 20.76
C ASN A 708 -0.32 25.31 19.55
N ARG A 709 -1.08 26.37 19.76
CA ARG A 709 -1.22 27.50 18.84
C ARG A 709 -0.98 28.79 19.60
N LYS A 710 -0.13 29.65 19.04
CA LYS A 710 0.01 31.03 19.53
C LYS A 710 -1.35 31.71 19.44
N GLN A 711 -1.65 32.57 20.41
CA GLN A 711 -2.83 33.42 20.36
C GLN A 711 -2.73 34.33 19.12
N THR A 712 -3.77 34.29 18.29
CA THR A 712 -3.88 35.08 17.06
C THR A 712 -4.98 36.11 17.21
N PHE A 713 -4.78 37.29 16.64
CA PHE A 713 -5.78 38.34 16.57
C PHE A 713 -6.02 38.66 15.10
N GLY A 714 -7.29 38.73 14.69
CA GLY A 714 -7.64 39.31 13.41
C GLY A 714 -7.49 40.84 13.46
N PRO A 715 -7.17 41.52 12.35
CA PRO A 715 -7.20 42.98 12.29
C PRO A 715 -8.61 43.58 12.52
N GLN A 716 -9.70 42.79 12.42
CA GLN A 716 -11.06 43.26 12.68
C GLN A 716 -11.89 42.32 13.59
N LEU A 717 -11.63 41.01 13.58
CA LEU A 717 -12.46 40.01 14.25
C LEU A 717 -11.75 39.34 15.45
N VAL A 718 -12.53 39.03 16.51
CA VAL A 718 -12.01 38.34 17.69
C VAL A 718 -11.94 36.83 17.43
N PHE A 719 -10.74 36.27 17.44
CA PHE A 719 -10.51 34.82 17.34
C PHE A 719 -10.15 34.22 18.70
N GLU A 720 -10.87 33.19 19.11
CA GLU A 720 -10.48 32.31 20.22
C GLU A 720 -10.14 30.93 19.65
N GLN A 721 -8.96 30.39 19.99
CA GLN A 721 -8.57 29.05 19.57
C GLN A 721 -8.61 28.09 20.77
N ARG A 722 -9.30 26.97 20.60
CA ARG A 722 -9.41 25.86 21.54
C ARG A 722 -8.90 24.57 20.91
N VAL A 723 -8.53 23.59 21.73
CA VAL A 723 -8.22 22.21 21.30
C VAL A 723 -9.33 21.32 21.82
N LEU A 724 -9.75 20.32 21.04
CA LEU A 724 -10.86 19.41 21.34
C LEU A 724 -10.39 17.97 21.16
N SER A 725 -10.67 17.12 22.15
CA SER A 725 -10.41 15.68 22.11
C SER A 725 -11.73 14.93 22.00
N LEU A 726 -11.83 14.06 20.98
CA LEU A 726 -12.96 13.13 20.80
C LEU A 726 -13.07 12.07 21.90
N ALA A 727 -12.00 11.82 22.66
CA ALA A 727 -12.04 10.89 23.78
C ALA A 727 -12.73 11.55 24.99
N ALA A 728 -13.86 10.96 25.41
CA ALA A 728 -14.59 11.34 26.61
C ALA A 728 -13.70 11.33 27.87
N PRO A 729 -13.96 12.20 28.85
CA PRO A 729 -13.03 12.44 29.95
C PRO A 729 -12.96 11.27 30.94
N ARG A 730 -11.81 10.58 30.97
CA ARG A 730 -11.26 10.13 32.25
C ARG A 730 -10.50 11.31 32.86
N ASN A 731 -11.17 12.09 33.72
CA ASN A 731 -10.47 13.01 34.61
C ASN A 731 -9.46 12.17 35.43
N PRO A 732 -8.15 12.47 35.37
CA PRO A 732 -7.13 11.61 35.98
C PRO A 732 -7.04 11.73 37.51
N PHE A 733 -7.87 12.57 38.13
CA PHE A 733 -7.91 12.77 39.58
C PHE A 733 -9.30 12.47 40.14
N THR A 734 -9.34 11.84 41.31
CA THR A 734 -10.58 11.69 42.09
C THR A 734 -10.98 13.00 42.76
N GLU A 735 -12.26 13.15 43.11
CA GLU A 735 -12.78 14.34 43.80
C GLU A 735 -12.04 14.63 45.11
N GLN A 736 -11.77 13.58 45.91
CA GLN A 736 -10.98 13.67 47.13
C GLN A 736 -9.55 14.15 46.85
N GLU A 737 -8.88 13.65 45.81
CA GLU A 737 -7.56 14.15 45.44
C GLU A 737 -7.56 15.61 45.02
N MET A 738 -8.63 16.10 44.37
CA MET A 738 -8.74 17.53 44.05
C MET A 738 -8.87 18.36 45.34
N GLN A 739 -9.73 17.96 46.28
CA GLN A 739 -9.88 18.66 47.57
C GLN A 739 -8.59 18.63 48.42
N GLU A 740 -7.89 17.50 48.51
CA GLU A 740 -6.62 17.37 49.23
C GLU A 740 -5.46 18.18 48.61
N ARG A 741 -5.55 18.54 47.33
CA ARG A 741 -4.57 19.39 46.62
C ARG A 741 -4.87 20.87 46.81
N LEU A 742 -6.16 21.28 46.86
CA LEU A 742 -6.54 22.65 47.22
C LEU A 742 -6.01 23.10 48.58
N GLN A 743 -6.11 22.23 49.60
CA GLN A 743 -5.63 22.53 50.95
C GLN A 743 -4.11 22.74 51.03
N LYS A 744 -3.36 22.42 49.97
CA LYS A 744 -1.90 22.57 49.87
C LYS A 744 -1.48 23.71 48.93
N ALA A 745 -2.40 24.33 48.20
CA ALA A 745 -2.10 25.40 47.27
C ALA A 745 -1.90 26.74 48.02
N GLU A 746 -0.71 27.35 47.89
CA GLU A 746 -0.47 28.71 48.41
C GLU A 746 -1.18 29.75 47.54
N LEU A 747 -2.47 29.98 47.85
CA LEU A 747 -3.36 30.95 47.19
C LEU A 747 -2.80 32.37 47.10
N SER A 748 -1.85 32.73 47.98
CA SER A 748 -1.12 33.99 48.00
C SER A 748 -0.20 34.24 46.79
N LYS A 749 0.01 33.25 45.91
CA LYS A 749 0.83 33.36 44.68
C LYS A 749 0.01 33.69 43.41
N LEU A 750 -1.30 33.92 43.52
CA LEU A 750 -2.16 34.30 42.39
C LEU A 750 -1.89 35.75 41.94
N THR A 751 -2.06 36.03 40.65
CA THR A 751 -2.02 37.39 40.12
C THR A 751 -3.42 38.02 40.15
N THR A 752 -3.50 39.34 40.17
CA THR A 752 -4.78 40.08 40.22
C THR A 752 -5.70 39.78 39.02
N GLY A 753 -5.16 39.33 37.89
CA GLY A 753 -5.95 38.85 36.75
C GLY A 753 -6.56 37.45 36.99
N ASP A 754 -5.79 36.53 37.61
CA ASP A 754 -6.32 35.23 38.02
C ASP A 754 -7.44 35.40 39.06
N GLU A 755 -7.26 36.33 40.00
CA GLU A 755 -8.28 36.67 41.01
C GLU A 755 -9.56 37.27 40.41
N GLN A 756 -9.50 37.88 39.22
CA GLN A 756 -10.68 38.41 38.53
C GLN A 756 -11.43 37.29 37.79
N LEU A 757 -10.71 36.40 37.10
CA LEU A 757 -11.27 35.16 36.52
C LEU A 757 -11.94 34.28 37.59
N LEU A 758 -11.26 34.06 38.71
CA LEU A 758 -11.79 33.28 39.86
C LEU A 758 -13.00 33.92 40.56
N LYS A 759 -13.36 35.18 40.23
CA LYS A 759 -14.58 35.85 40.73
C LYS A 759 -15.76 35.76 39.75
N GLN A 760 -15.56 35.26 38.53
CA GLN A 760 -16.59 35.20 37.48
C GLN A 760 -17.16 33.79 37.23
N GLU A 761 -16.42 32.73 37.52
CA GLU A 761 -16.88 31.34 37.31
C GLU A 761 -17.61 30.71 38.52
N ILE A 762 -18.13 29.49 38.33
CA ILE A 762 -18.80 28.66 39.34
C ILE A 762 -17.76 27.89 40.17
N ASP A 763 -18.06 27.56 41.43
CA ASP A 763 -17.04 27.12 42.40
C ASP A 763 -16.29 25.81 42.04
N ASP A 764 -16.87 24.86 41.29
CA ASP A 764 -16.16 23.66 40.81
C ASP A 764 -15.08 23.99 39.75
N LEU A 765 -15.32 24.98 38.88
CA LEU A 765 -14.30 25.45 37.93
C LEU A 765 -13.13 26.10 38.66
N LYS A 766 -13.40 26.89 39.72
CA LYS A 766 -12.38 27.45 40.62
C LYS A 766 -11.59 26.33 41.30
N LEU A 767 -12.28 25.30 41.80
CA LEU A 767 -11.72 24.12 42.44
C LEU A 767 -10.67 23.47 41.52
N ARG A 768 -11.06 23.17 40.28
CA ARG A 768 -10.21 22.53 39.27
C ARG A 768 -9.05 23.43 38.80
N TYR A 769 -9.30 24.72 38.59
CA TYR A 769 -8.27 25.70 38.20
C TYR A 769 -7.14 25.80 39.25
N LEU A 770 -7.51 25.91 40.54
CA LEU A 770 -6.55 26.07 41.63
C LEU A 770 -5.67 24.82 41.82
N VAL A 771 -6.24 23.61 41.67
CA VAL A 771 -5.51 22.33 41.72
C VAL A 771 -4.50 22.17 40.59
N MET A 772 -4.74 22.79 39.42
CA MET A 772 -3.80 22.74 38.29
C MET A 772 -2.69 23.81 38.38
N LYS A 773 -2.90 24.91 39.12
CA LYS A 773 -1.89 25.96 39.29
C LYS A 773 -0.87 25.68 40.39
N SER A 774 -1.10 24.68 41.25
CA SER A 774 -0.25 24.33 42.40
C SER A 774 0.86 23.30 42.11
N PHE A 775 1.15 23.00 40.84
CA PHE A 775 2.27 22.11 40.48
C PHE A 775 3.63 22.79 40.77
N GLU A 776 4.36 22.34 41.79
CA GLU A 776 5.76 22.71 41.96
C GLU A 776 6.69 21.69 41.27
N GLU A 777 7.94 22.08 41.00
CA GLU A 777 8.95 21.23 40.33
C GLU A 777 9.23 19.92 41.10
N GLN A 778 8.85 19.86 42.38
CA GLN A 778 9.01 18.70 43.25
C GLN A 778 7.91 17.64 43.04
N ASP A 779 6.66 18.03 42.79
CA ASP A 779 5.57 17.08 42.55
C ASP A 779 5.82 16.23 41.30
N VAL A 780 6.32 16.87 40.24
CA VAL A 780 6.70 16.19 38.99
C VAL A 780 7.83 15.19 39.25
N LYS A 781 8.84 15.56 40.04
CA LYS A 781 9.94 14.66 40.43
C LYS A 781 9.43 13.48 41.24
N ASP A 782 8.50 13.68 42.18
CA ASP A 782 8.04 12.60 43.05
C ASP A 782 7.03 11.67 42.37
N ILE A 783 6.24 12.16 41.42
CA ILE A 783 5.49 11.33 40.47
C ILE A 783 6.45 10.50 39.61
N MET A 784 7.47 11.11 39.00
CA MET A 784 8.48 10.38 38.21
C MET A 784 9.26 9.37 39.05
N ASN A 785 9.64 9.72 40.28
CA ASN A 785 10.30 8.81 41.24
C ASN A 785 9.40 7.61 41.58
N LYS A 786 8.09 7.82 41.75
CA LYS A 786 7.13 6.75 42.00
C LYS A 786 7.02 5.80 40.80
N VAL A 787 6.83 6.33 39.59
CA VAL A 787 6.80 5.55 38.34
C VAL A 787 8.12 4.79 38.12
N LEU A 788 9.28 5.43 38.33
CA LEU A 788 10.59 4.76 38.25
C LEU A 788 10.78 3.67 39.31
N LYS A 789 10.19 3.81 40.49
CA LYS A 789 10.24 2.82 41.59
C LYS A 789 9.33 1.63 41.33
N GLU A 790 8.21 1.85 40.65
CA GLU A 790 7.27 0.81 40.20
C GLU A 790 7.83 0.06 38.96
N GLY A 791 8.35 0.77 37.95
CA GLY A 791 9.07 0.17 36.82
C GLY A 791 10.32 -0.62 37.24
N LYS A 792 11.05 -0.17 38.28
CA LYS A 792 12.17 -0.95 38.86
C LYS A 792 11.72 -2.20 39.63
N ARG A 793 10.43 -2.36 39.96
CA ARG A 793 9.84 -3.60 40.48
C ARG A 793 9.37 -4.52 39.33
N ALA A 794 8.77 -3.97 38.28
CA ALA A 794 8.25 -4.70 37.10
C ALA A 794 9.36 -5.18 36.12
N LYS A 795 10.54 -5.51 36.63
CA LYS A 795 11.84 -5.36 35.95
C LYS A 795 12.18 -6.40 34.85
N ASN A 796 11.20 -7.08 34.26
CA ASN A 796 11.40 -8.17 33.29
C ASN A 796 10.51 -8.15 32.03
N GLN A 797 9.51 -7.25 31.88
CA GLN A 797 8.55 -7.35 30.75
C GLN A 797 8.16 -6.06 30.00
N ASP A 798 8.43 -4.84 30.50
CA ASP A 798 8.06 -3.60 29.78
C ASP A 798 9.25 -2.90 29.10
N PRO A 799 9.26 -2.78 27.75
CA PRO A 799 10.25 -2.00 27.01
C PRO A 799 10.17 -0.47 27.25
N VAL A 800 8.98 0.08 27.52
CA VAL A 800 8.73 1.53 27.62
C VAL A 800 9.37 2.07 28.91
N ALA A 801 9.10 1.44 30.05
CA ALA A 801 9.79 1.75 31.31
C ALA A 801 11.33 1.64 31.21
N LEU A 802 11.84 0.70 30.42
CA LEU A 802 13.28 0.56 30.19
C LEU A 802 13.86 1.71 29.34
N HIS A 803 13.10 2.22 28.37
CA HIS A 803 13.51 3.34 27.52
C HIS A 803 13.50 4.66 28.32
N ALA A 804 12.43 4.91 29.09
CA ALA A 804 12.31 6.08 29.96
C ALA A 804 13.44 6.16 31.00
N ALA A 805 13.80 5.03 31.63
CA ALA A 805 14.93 4.97 32.56
C ALA A 805 16.26 5.35 31.90
N ARG A 806 16.53 4.85 30.69
CA ARG A 806 17.76 5.15 29.93
C ARG A 806 17.84 6.60 29.44
N ALA A 807 16.71 7.22 29.13
CA ALA A 807 16.66 8.65 28.84
C ALA A 807 16.98 9.48 30.09
N TRP A 808 16.43 9.10 31.24
CA TRP A 808 16.69 9.78 32.52
C TRP A 808 18.15 9.70 32.97
N ASP A 809 18.80 8.53 32.85
CA ASP A 809 20.23 8.39 33.20
C ASP A 809 21.14 9.33 32.37
N LYS A 810 20.81 9.59 31.09
CA LYS A 810 21.49 10.59 30.26
C LYS A 810 21.26 12.03 30.76
N ILE A 811 20.02 12.36 31.12
CA ILE A 811 19.64 13.69 31.64
C ILE A 811 20.37 13.96 32.97
N VAL A 812 20.41 12.99 33.87
CA VAL A 812 21.12 13.07 35.16
C VAL A 812 22.63 13.22 34.94
N ALA A 813 23.23 12.54 33.96
CA ALA A 813 24.63 12.73 33.60
C ALA A 813 24.93 14.17 33.11
N CYS A 814 24.06 14.75 32.28
CA CYS A 814 24.18 16.15 31.86
C CYS A 814 24.03 17.13 33.02
N MET A 815 23.08 16.92 33.93
CA MET A 815 22.91 17.75 35.15
C MET A 815 24.12 17.64 36.10
N ALA A 816 24.73 16.45 36.22
CA ALA A 816 25.95 16.26 36.99
C ALA A 816 27.17 16.95 36.36
N TRP A 817 27.20 17.07 35.02
CA TRP A 817 28.26 17.76 34.28
C TRP A 817 28.20 19.28 34.46
N THR A 818 27.02 19.90 34.30
CA THR A 818 26.85 21.35 34.53
C THR A 818 27.10 21.74 35.99
N LYS A 819 26.60 20.95 36.95
CA LYS A 819 26.86 21.16 38.39
C LYS A 819 28.35 21.09 38.77
N LYS A 820 29.20 20.47 37.92
CA LYS A 820 30.66 20.42 38.08
C LYS A 820 31.41 21.66 37.58
N ARG A 821 30.76 22.59 36.86
CA ARG A 821 31.38 23.82 36.32
C ARG A 821 31.08 25.10 37.12
N GLY A 822 30.10 25.07 38.03
CA GLY A 822 29.87 26.17 38.99
C GLY A 822 29.20 27.44 38.42
N GLU A 823 28.67 27.38 37.20
CA GLU A 823 27.91 28.48 36.60
C GLU A 823 26.53 28.64 37.27
N CYS A 824 26.02 29.88 37.30
CA CYS A 824 25.14 30.34 38.37
C CYS A 824 23.62 30.12 38.16
N LYS A 825 22.90 30.24 39.28
CA LYS A 825 21.43 30.25 39.38
C LYS A 825 20.79 31.27 38.41
N GLY A 826 19.73 30.88 37.70
CA GLY A 826 18.86 31.85 37.00
C GLY A 826 18.01 31.34 35.83
N THR A 827 18.37 30.24 35.17
CA THR A 827 17.90 29.96 33.78
C THR A 827 17.42 28.53 33.50
N VAL A 828 16.85 27.84 34.50
CA VAL A 828 16.36 26.44 34.34
C VAL A 828 15.19 26.34 33.35
N GLY A 829 14.23 27.27 33.40
CA GLY A 829 12.97 27.21 32.62
C GLY A 829 13.08 27.38 31.10
N ARG A 830 14.29 27.47 30.52
CA ARG A 830 14.48 27.71 29.06
C ARG A 830 15.16 26.56 28.30
N TRP A 831 15.52 25.47 28.98
CA TRP A 831 16.31 24.36 28.42
C TRP A 831 15.59 23.00 28.43
N ILE A 832 14.28 22.97 28.71
CA ILE A 832 13.46 21.74 28.69
C ILE A 832 12.89 21.49 27.26
N CYS A 833 12.92 22.48 26.37
CA CYS A 833 12.57 22.32 24.96
C CYS A 833 13.82 22.03 24.12
N PHE A 834 13.85 20.84 23.50
CA PHE A 834 14.94 20.23 22.71
C PHE A 834 16.22 19.84 23.50
N PRO A 835 16.91 18.75 23.11
CA PRO A 835 16.67 17.91 21.92
C PRO A 835 16.17 16.48 22.23
N LEU A 836 15.21 16.03 21.43
CA LEU A 836 15.16 14.66 20.91
C LEU A 836 15.02 14.76 19.39
N LEU A 837 15.94 14.11 18.69
CA LEU A 837 16.03 13.89 17.24
C LEU A 837 16.47 12.43 17.05
#